data_AF-A0A0F9QA68-F1
#
_entry.id   AF-A0A0F9QA68-F1
#
_cell.length_a   1.000
_cell.length_b   1.000
_cell.length_c   1.000
_cell.angle_alpha   90.00
_cell.angle_beta   90.00
_cell.angle_gamma   90.00
#
_symmetry.space_group_name_H-M   'P 1'
#
loop_
_entity.id
_entity.type
_entity.pdbx_description
1 polymer ?
#
loop_
_entity_poly.entity_id
_entity_poly.type
_entity_poly.pdbx_seq_one_letter_code
_entity_poly.pdbx_strand_id
1 'polypeptide(L)'
;MAKFFIQLRLLLGRVLTLLFLLSITFSFSAKALAQTSSTVIRVAIDDNYPPYIMRGADNSVSGYLVDLWKLWEIKTGVKVELIPQSWDLAQQTMKNGGADVIDTMFRTPQRELSYDFSAPYAVLPVAIYANAEHIGITDMSKLIGFQVGVKAGDACVERLNLSGITDLKPYSSYELLIQAAIAKQVHVFCMDVEPANYLIYKAQASDLFRKSFDISEGRFHRAVNKGDTATLALVERGFAKITPVELKALDNKWMGQSLREPINMQLMYGLLIALIVLSFLLGISLLLRRKIKQRTAELFVSKNQLKATLDAVPDLLVELDLNGRCLSVHSPNPDLIKVPKKPIIGSVIKDIWPHEPATICMTAIEEAQDEGHSYGHILPLMLAGTMGWFELSVSRKLTDDGGLPSFIIILHNITERKMTQSKIERLSNFYAALSQCNQAIVRCENEGELYPLICRDAVIFGGMKMAWIGLLDDSGQVLVPVDAFGDGVEYLDNFNISLDLNEPSSVGPVAKAIQESHPVWCQNFQQDSITELWHEPAVFYDWQSSASLPIYRKGKPVGIFMLYSNITDAFDDAAQNLLIEMAMDISYALDDFANKAEHKLVEDQQHKLATVVEQSTNAILITDLEANIEYVNQAFSEMSSYSLAEVKGLNPRVLQSGKTLATIYDDMWALIANGQSWRGELTNRRKDGSEYTVRAFITPLLDTNGNATHYLSVKENITEQLEAEARIQHLAYFDQLTGLPNRIRMNDRFNYSINLAQRANQTLAVMFFDLDHFKTINDTLGHNAGDKLLVELTRRFKTVLREEDTLSRLGGDEFILLLPETDDNGARVVVEKLLNLVAKPYELDGNEIVNSISIGIALYPQDGQDVETLSKNADTAMYRVKNSGRNNYCFFTKEMQAHSTRILQLTNALRHALIRDELSLHYQPQVSMRDGRIIGAEALLRWNNSEMGMVSPAEFIPIAESSGLILPIGEWVLRTATKQLKKWLDDGLPPMAVAVNISSVQFRHPNLPKLVSQILDEADLLPEYLELELTESVAMDEPKRAISVMNNIHSRGVRMSIDDFGIGYSSLNYLKKFKIYKLKIDQSFVRDISTDGDDKAIVTTIINMAESLGMRTIAEGVETASQLEFLRLQGCDEIQGYYFSPPLPTDDFELYVRNKMS
;
A
#
# COMPACT_ATOMS: atom_id res chain seq x y z
N MET A 1 52.76 -15.65 52.76
CA MET A 1 52.03 -16.52 51.82
C MET A 1 51.98 -17.97 52.30
N ALA A 2 51.33 -18.25 53.43
CA ALA A 2 51.17 -19.61 53.97
C ALA A 2 49.76 -19.87 54.55
N LYS A 3 48.83 -18.90 54.39
CA LYS A 3 47.41 -19.04 54.80
C LYS A 3 46.42 -19.12 53.63
N PHE A 4 46.87 -18.89 52.38
CA PHE A 4 46.00 -19.03 51.20
C PHE A 4 45.98 -20.47 50.64
N PHE A 5 47.05 -21.23 50.87
CA PHE A 5 47.15 -22.64 50.43
C PHE A 5 46.40 -23.65 51.32
N ILE A 6 45.89 -23.23 52.48
CA ILE A 6 45.17 -24.11 53.42
C ILE A 6 43.64 -24.08 53.18
N GLN A 7 43.08 -23.03 52.56
CA GLN A 7 41.66 -23.02 52.18
C GLN A 7 41.37 -23.69 50.82
N LEU A 8 42.35 -23.79 49.92
CA LEU A 8 42.12 -24.42 48.60
C LEU A 8 42.21 -25.96 48.62
N ARG A 9 42.87 -26.54 49.64
CA ARG A 9 42.93 -28.01 49.85
C ARG A 9 41.63 -28.62 50.42
N LEU A 10 40.69 -27.80 50.90
CA LEU A 10 39.42 -28.27 51.47
C LEU A 10 38.25 -28.26 50.48
N LEU A 11 38.37 -27.60 49.32
CA LEU A 11 37.34 -27.64 48.27
C LEU A 11 37.60 -28.69 47.17
N LEU A 12 38.87 -28.99 46.85
CA LEU A 12 39.19 -29.98 45.81
C LEU A 12 39.08 -31.45 46.25
N GLY A 13 38.99 -31.73 47.55
CA GLY A 13 38.85 -33.09 48.09
C GLY A 13 37.42 -33.64 48.13
N ARG A 14 36.40 -32.86 47.76
CA ARG A 14 34.98 -33.27 47.83
C ARG A 14 34.29 -33.47 46.47
N VAL A 15 34.94 -33.14 45.36
CA VAL A 15 34.31 -33.25 44.03
C VAL A 15 34.83 -34.47 43.24
N LEU A 16 35.98 -35.04 43.59
CA LEU A 16 36.53 -36.22 42.91
C LEU A 16 36.16 -37.58 43.52
N THR A 17 35.43 -37.61 44.64
CA THR A 17 35.06 -38.86 45.34
C THR A 17 33.64 -39.37 45.02
N LEU A 18 32.90 -38.70 44.12
CA LEU A 18 31.51 -39.09 43.80
C LEU A 18 31.29 -39.67 42.40
N LEU A 19 32.36 -39.82 41.60
CA LEU A 19 32.22 -40.19 40.18
C LEU A 19 32.82 -41.54 39.77
N PHE A 20 33.41 -42.34 40.66
CA PHE A 20 33.85 -43.68 40.27
C PHE A 20 33.75 -44.67 41.43
N LEU A 21 32.95 -45.73 41.23
CA LEU A 21 32.86 -46.96 42.01
C LEU A 21 31.96 -46.96 43.26
N LEU A 22 30.66 -47.17 43.04
CA LEU A 22 29.95 -48.23 43.76
C LEU A 22 28.81 -48.79 42.90
N SER A 23 29.19 -49.76 42.07
CA SER A 23 28.31 -50.70 41.42
C SER A 23 27.93 -51.82 42.40
N ILE A 24 26.61 -52.05 42.52
CA ILE A 24 25.93 -53.35 42.73
C ILE A 24 25.94 -53.93 44.15
N THR A 25 24.76 -53.97 44.80
CA THR A 25 24.12 -55.22 45.25
C THR A 25 22.69 -55.01 45.79
N PHE A 26 21.81 -55.93 45.40
CA PHE A 26 20.55 -56.36 46.01
C PHE A 26 19.24 -55.56 45.85
N SER A 27 18.36 -56.16 45.03
CA SER A 27 16.90 -56.10 45.06
C SER A 27 16.32 -56.57 46.40
N PHE A 28 15.39 -55.82 47.02
CA PHE A 28 14.02 -56.26 47.33
C PHE A 28 13.19 -55.15 48.02
N SER A 29 11.95 -55.00 47.55
CA SER A 29 10.76 -54.45 48.23
C SER A 29 10.78 -53.06 48.88
N ALA A 30 10.15 -52.12 48.17
CA ALA A 30 9.09 -51.30 48.77
C ALA A 30 8.02 -50.97 47.72
N LYS A 31 7.06 -51.89 47.56
CA LYS A 31 5.68 -51.53 47.24
C LYS A 31 5.17 -50.69 48.41
N ALA A 32 4.81 -49.43 48.19
CA ALA A 32 3.57 -48.82 48.72
C ALA A 32 3.49 -47.33 48.42
N LEU A 33 2.38 -46.95 47.79
CA LEU A 33 1.72 -45.65 47.78
C LEU A 33 2.47 -44.44 47.19
N ALA A 34 2.23 -44.21 45.90
CA ALA A 34 1.60 -42.95 45.49
C ALA A 34 0.70 -43.24 44.29
N GLN A 35 -0.58 -43.41 44.59
CA GLN A 35 -1.67 -43.35 43.63
C GLN A 35 -1.77 -41.87 43.18
N THR A 36 -0.90 -41.42 42.30
CA THR A 36 -1.05 -40.11 41.66
C THR A 36 -2.05 -40.27 40.53
N SER A 37 -3.26 -39.73 40.74
CA SER A 37 -4.20 -39.47 39.66
C SER A 37 -3.41 -38.83 38.51
N SER A 38 -3.48 -39.42 37.31
CA SER A 38 -2.95 -38.78 36.11
C SER A 38 -3.80 -37.52 35.89
N THR A 39 -3.36 -36.41 36.47
CA THR A 39 -4.02 -35.13 36.29
C THR A 39 -3.73 -34.77 34.85
N VAL A 40 -4.74 -34.90 33.99
CA VAL A 40 -4.67 -34.45 32.59
C VAL A 40 -5.10 -33.00 32.59
N ILE A 41 -4.32 -32.13 31.98
CA ILE A 41 -4.68 -30.73 31.78
C ILE A 41 -5.15 -30.53 30.34
N ARG A 42 -6.37 -30.05 30.17
CA ARG A 42 -6.97 -29.79 28.85
C ARG A 42 -6.73 -28.33 28.49
N VAL A 43 -6.05 -28.10 27.38
CA VAL A 43 -5.67 -26.77 26.93
C VAL A 43 -6.42 -26.44 25.64
N ALA A 44 -7.34 -25.49 25.72
CA ALA A 44 -7.99 -24.91 24.55
C ALA A 44 -7.03 -23.99 23.81
N ILE A 45 -6.84 -24.24 22.52
CA ILE A 45 -5.96 -23.46 21.64
C ILE A 45 -6.64 -23.20 20.30
N ASP A 46 -6.28 -22.08 19.68
CA ASP A 46 -6.70 -21.76 18.31
C ASP A 46 -6.15 -22.80 17.33
N ASP A 47 -6.88 -23.19 16.30
CA ASP A 47 -6.40 -24.14 15.29
C ASP A 47 -5.90 -23.48 14.00
N ASN A 48 -6.02 -22.15 13.89
CA ASN A 48 -5.57 -21.39 12.72
C ASN A 48 -4.89 -20.08 13.13
N TYR A 49 -3.65 -20.20 13.62
CA TYR A 49 -2.81 -19.09 14.06
C TYR A 49 -1.31 -19.33 13.74
N PRO A 50 -0.91 -19.33 12.46
CA PRO A 50 0.48 -19.54 12.05
C PRO A 50 1.40 -18.39 12.49
N PRO A 51 2.70 -18.64 12.79
CA PRO A 51 3.38 -19.94 12.86
C PRO A 51 3.19 -20.66 14.22
N TYR A 52 2.38 -20.11 15.12
CA TYR A 52 2.18 -20.63 16.47
C TYR A 52 1.43 -21.96 16.50
N ILE A 53 0.45 -22.12 15.62
CA ILE A 53 -0.31 -23.36 15.40
C ILE A 53 -0.95 -23.37 14.01
N MET A 54 -0.81 -24.50 13.33
CA MET A 54 -1.31 -24.75 11.99
C MET A 54 -1.90 -26.15 11.93
N ARG A 55 -3.00 -26.29 11.21
CA ARG A 55 -3.63 -27.57 10.92
C ARG A 55 -3.10 -28.12 9.58
N GLY A 56 -2.57 -29.34 9.60
CA GLY A 56 -2.14 -30.08 8.42
C GLY A 56 -3.32 -30.65 7.63
N ALA A 57 -3.07 -31.14 6.41
CA ALA A 57 -4.08 -31.74 5.53
C ALA A 57 -4.74 -33.01 6.11
N ASP A 58 -4.08 -33.66 7.08
CA ASP A 58 -4.55 -34.84 7.81
C ASP A 58 -5.29 -34.50 9.12
N ASN A 59 -5.63 -33.23 9.33
CA ASN A 59 -6.26 -32.71 10.55
C ASN A 59 -5.35 -32.72 11.79
N SER A 60 -4.05 -33.03 11.65
CA SER A 60 -3.07 -32.93 12.74
C SER A 60 -2.69 -31.47 13.01
N VAL A 61 -2.41 -31.12 14.27
CA VAL A 61 -1.91 -29.78 14.64
C VAL A 61 -0.42 -29.80 14.88
N SER A 62 0.26 -28.80 14.32
CA SER A 62 1.69 -28.58 14.46
C SER A 62 1.96 -27.09 14.63
N GLY A 63 3.05 -26.73 15.30
CA GLY A 63 3.40 -25.32 15.53
C GLY A 63 4.17 -25.13 16.82
N TYR A 64 4.63 -23.90 17.03
CA TYR A 64 5.40 -23.50 18.21
C TYR A 64 4.69 -23.87 19.52
N LEU A 65 3.38 -23.59 19.63
CA LEU A 65 2.62 -23.87 20.86
C LEU A 65 2.43 -25.35 21.12
N VAL A 66 2.29 -26.16 20.06
CA VAL A 66 2.16 -27.62 20.18
C VAL A 66 3.43 -28.21 20.80
N ASP A 67 4.60 -27.79 20.30
CA ASP A 67 5.88 -28.27 20.84
C ASP A 67 6.19 -27.68 22.21
N LEU A 68 5.76 -26.44 22.48
CA LEU A 68 5.93 -25.79 23.77
C LEU A 68 5.14 -26.52 24.87
N TRP A 69 3.89 -26.91 24.62
CA TRP A 69 3.09 -27.69 25.56
C TRP A 69 3.56 -29.14 25.71
N LYS A 70 4.09 -29.76 24.64
CA LYS A 70 4.77 -31.06 24.75
C LYS A 70 6.01 -30.96 25.65
N LEU A 71 6.79 -29.89 25.51
CA LEU A 71 7.95 -29.66 26.37
C LEU A 71 7.51 -29.43 27.83
N TRP A 72 6.42 -28.70 28.05
CA TRP A 72 5.82 -28.54 29.37
C TRP A 72 5.39 -29.87 29.99
N GLU A 73 4.74 -30.76 29.22
CA GLU A 73 4.37 -32.12 29.64
C GLU A 73 5.61 -32.94 30.04
N ILE A 74 6.67 -32.91 29.23
CA ILE A 74 7.94 -33.61 29.52
C ILE A 74 8.58 -33.10 30.82
N LYS A 75 8.56 -31.78 31.07
CA LYS A 75 9.19 -31.17 32.24
C LYS A 75 8.40 -31.34 33.54
N THR A 76 7.09 -31.52 33.44
CA THR A 76 6.20 -31.59 34.60
C THR A 76 5.77 -33.02 34.93
N GLY A 77 5.74 -33.92 33.93
CA GLY A 77 5.15 -35.25 34.04
C GLY A 77 3.61 -35.23 34.07
N VAL A 78 2.99 -34.06 33.87
CA VAL A 78 1.53 -33.87 33.81
C VAL A 78 1.10 -33.97 32.35
N LYS A 79 0.19 -34.90 32.05
CA LYS A 79 -0.26 -35.14 30.67
C LYS A 79 -1.05 -33.95 30.15
N VAL A 80 -0.74 -33.49 28.94
CA VAL A 80 -1.42 -32.36 28.29
C VAL A 80 -2.32 -32.89 27.17
N GLU A 81 -3.58 -32.47 27.17
CA GLU A 81 -4.51 -32.70 26.07
C GLU A 81 -4.79 -31.36 25.39
N LEU A 82 -4.26 -31.18 24.17
CA LEU A 82 -4.52 -29.99 23.37
C LEU A 82 -5.87 -30.15 22.65
N ILE A 83 -6.74 -29.14 22.78
CA ILE A 83 -8.05 -29.07 22.12
C ILE A 83 -8.00 -27.96 21.06
N PRO A 84 -7.53 -28.26 19.83
CA PRO A 84 -7.45 -27.29 18.75
C PRO A 84 -8.83 -27.07 18.13
N GLN A 85 -9.27 -25.82 18.12
CA GLN A 85 -10.58 -25.41 17.58
C GLN A 85 -10.60 -23.92 17.22
N SER A 86 -11.70 -23.47 16.59
CA SER A 86 -11.88 -22.04 16.32
C SER A 86 -11.89 -21.23 17.62
N TRP A 87 -11.37 -20.01 17.57
CA TRP A 87 -11.12 -19.20 18.76
C TRP A 87 -12.38 -18.85 19.57
N ASP A 88 -13.50 -18.67 18.90
CA ASP A 88 -14.81 -18.46 19.53
C ASP A 88 -15.30 -19.72 20.28
N LEU A 89 -15.10 -20.89 19.68
CA LEU A 89 -15.42 -22.17 20.31
C LEU A 89 -14.48 -22.45 21.50
N ALA A 90 -13.19 -22.12 21.40
CA ALA A 90 -12.22 -22.24 22.49
C ALA A 90 -12.67 -21.50 23.77
N GLN A 91 -13.17 -20.27 23.61
CA GLN A 91 -13.71 -19.51 24.73
C GLN A 91 -14.98 -20.12 25.31
N GLN A 92 -15.86 -20.67 24.46
CA GLN A 92 -17.07 -21.38 24.91
C GLN A 92 -16.71 -22.68 25.65
N THR A 93 -15.73 -23.44 25.16
CA THR A 93 -15.22 -24.64 25.82
C THR A 93 -14.68 -24.33 27.22
N MET A 94 -13.95 -23.23 27.38
CA MET A 94 -13.51 -22.77 28.70
C MET A 94 -14.68 -22.43 29.63
N LYS A 95 -15.66 -21.66 29.14
CA LYS A 95 -16.84 -21.27 29.93
C LYS A 95 -17.68 -22.48 30.36
N ASN A 96 -17.75 -23.50 29.51
CA ASN A 96 -18.52 -24.72 29.75
C ASN A 96 -17.75 -25.79 30.54
N GLY A 97 -16.51 -25.52 30.98
CA GLY A 97 -15.67 -26.48 31.72
C GLY A 97 -15.10 -27.63 30.88
N GLY A 98 -15.13 -27.49 29.56
CA GLY A 98 -14.54 -28.45 28.61
C GLY A 98 -13.02 -28.36 28.49
N ALA A 99 -12.41 -27.27 28.96
CA ALA A 99 -10.97 -27.06 29.04
C ALA A 99 -10.60 -26.40 30.37
N ASP A 100 -9.36 -26.63 30.81
CA ASP A 100 -8.83 -26.15 32.10
C ASP A 100 -7.98 -24.88 31.90
N VAL A 101 -7.33 -24.73 30.73
CA VAL A 101 -6.52 -23.57 30.36
C VAL A 101 -6.85 -23.16 28.93
N ILE A 102 -6.85 -21.86 28.65
CA ILE A 102 -6.83 -21.32 27.29
C ILE A 102 -5.53 -20.57 27.05
N ASP A 103 -4.86 -20.89 25.95
CA ASP A 103 -3.62 -20.24 25.55
C ASP A 103 -3.89 -19.10 24.55
N THR A 104 -2.88 -18.25 24.31
CA THR A 104 -2.91 -17.09 23.40
C THR A 104 -3.97 -16.03 23.70
N MET A 105 -4.51 -15.98 24.93
CA MET A 105 -5.54 -15.03 25.27
C MET A 105 -4.96 -13.64 25.55
N PHE A 106 -5.43 -12.62 24.82
CA PHE A 106 -5.18 -11.22 25.17
C PHE A 106 -6.01 -10.80 26.39
N ARG A 107 -5.35 -10.10 27.32
CA ARG A 107 -5.97 -9.56 28.52
C ARG A 107 -6.72 -8.26 28.20
N THR A 108 -8.04 -8.26 28.38
CA THR A 108 -8.91 -7.09 28.20
C THR A 108 -9.76 -6.87 29.46
N PRO A 109 -10.27 -5.64 29.71
CA PRO A 109 -11.12 -5.37 30.86
C PRO A 109 -12.35 -6.29 30.94
N GLN A 110 -12.91 -6.67 29.80
CA GLN A 110 -14.07 -7.56 29.73
C GLN A 110 -13.71 -9.00 30.12
N ARG A 111 -12.52 -9.48 29.71
CA ARG A 111 -12.06 -10.85 29.99
C ARG A 111 -11.55 -11.02 31.42
N GLU A 112 -11.04 -9.97 32.06
CA GLU A 112 -10.65 -9.98 33.48
C GLU A 112 -11.79 -10.33 34.44
N LEU A 113 -13.04 -10.11 34.01
CA LEU A 113 -14.23 -10.49 34.75
C LEU A 113 -14.45 -12.02 34.77
N SER A 114 -13.97 -12.74 33.75
CA SER A 114 -14.22 -14.17 33.56
C SER A 114 -12.98 -15.05 33.75
N TYR A 115 -11.78 -14.47 33.69
CA TYR A 115 -10.53 -15.23 33.72
C TYR A 115 -9.48 -14.64 34.67
N ASP A 116 -8.60 -15.51 35.16
CA ASP A 116 -7.32 -15.14 35.76
C ASP A 116 -6.18 -15.46 34.78
N PHE A 117 -5.20 -14.56 34.69
CA PHE A 117 -4.17 -14.56 33.65
C PHE A 117 -2.78 -14.82 34.23
N SER A 118 -1.96 -15.57 33.49
CA SER A 118 -0.54 -15.72 33.77
C SER A 118 0.24 -14.44 33.47
N ALA A 119 1.53 -14.41 33.81
CA ALA A 119 2.46 -13.45 33.21
C ALA A 119 2.41 -13.51 31.66
N PRO A 120 2.56 -12.37 30.96
CA PRO A 120 2.62 -12.36 29.50
C PRO A 120 3.90 -13.06 29.02
N TYR A 121 3.80 -13.87 27.98
CA TYR A 121 4.96 -14.62 27.46
C TYR A 121 5.34 -14.29 26.01
N ALA A 122 4.50 -13.54 25.29
CA ALA A 122 4.81 -12.99 23.96
C ALA A 122 4.05 -11.68 23.73
N VAL A 123 4.56 -10.83 22.83
CA VAL A 123 3.94 -9.57 22.42
C VAL A 123 3.79 -9.58 20.91
N LEU A 124 2.59 -9.28 20.40
CA LEU A 124 2.28 -9.26 18.98
C LEU A 124 1.60 -7.94 18.62
N PRO A 125 2.09 -7.21 17.60
CA PRO A 125 1.38 -6.04 17.10
C PRO A 125 0.09 -6.45 16.39
N VAL A 126 -0.95 -5.66 16.58
CA VAL A 126 -2.27 -5.83 15.93
C VAL A 126 -2.53 -4.63 15.04
N ALA A 127 -2.84 -4.87 13.78
CA ALA A 127 -2.88 -3.84 12.76
C ALA A 127 -4.14 -3.88 11.90
N ILE A 128 -4.44 -2.74 11.29
CA ILE A 128 -5.40 -2.63 10.18
C ILE A 128 -4.67 -2.87 8.87
N TYR A 129 -5.28 -3.68 8.01
CA TYR A 129 -4.89 -3.89 6.63
C TYR A 129 -5.99 -3.40 5.71
N ALA A 130 -5.61 -2.66 4.67
CA ALA A 130 -6.53 -2.16 3.65
C ALA A 130 -6.07 -2.62 2.28
N ASN A 131 -7.01 -2.78 1.34
CA ASN A 131 -6.68 -3.04 -0.05
C ASN A 131 -5.80 -1.90 -0.62
N ALA A 132 -4.79 -2.24 -1.44
CA ALA A 132 -3.84 -1.30 -2.02
C ALA A 132 -4.49 -0.21 -2.88
N GLU A 133 -5.72 -0.44 -3.39
CA GLU A 133 -6.53 0.56 -4.11
C GLU A 133 -7.07 1.68 -3.19
N HIS A 134 -7.09 1.50 -1.86
CA HIS A 134 -7.63 2.46 -0.90
C HIS A 134 -6.52 3.19 -0.11
N ILE A 135 -5.87 4.17 -0.74
CA ILE A 135 -4.71 4.91 -0.20
C ILE A 135 -5.08 5.91 0.94
N GLY A 136 -6.33 5.92 1.42
CA GLY A 136 -6.85 6.93 2.36
C GLY A 136 -6.99 6.52 3.84
N ILE A 137 -6.83 5.23 4.18
CA ILE A 137 -7.07 4.73 5.54
C ILE A 137 -5.78 4.81 6.35
N THR A 138 -5.67 5.83 7.20
CA THR A 138 -4.43 6.15 7.93
C THR A 138 -4.60 6.17 9.45
N ASP A 139 -5.84 6.20 9.95
CA ASP A 139 -6.15 6.18 11.38
C ASP A 139 -7.55 5.58 11.64
N MET A 140 -7.87 5.38 12.93
CA MET A 140 -9.15 4.82 13.39
C MET A 140 -10.38 5.63 12.96
N SER A 141 -10.29 6.96 12.88
CA SER A 141 -11.41 7.82 12.50
C SER A 141 -11.81 7.62 11.03
N LYS A 142 -10.87 7.20 10.19
CA LYS A 142 -11.08 6.91 8.76
C LYS A 142 -11.67 5.53 8.50
N LEU A 143 -11.87 4.71 9.54
CA LEU A 143 -12.59 3.45 9.45
C LEU A 143 -14.12 3.63 9.52
N ILE A 144 -14.59 4.80 9.93
CA ILE A 144 -16.03 5.08 10.03
C ILE A 144 -16.65 5.00 8.63
N GLY A 145 -17.61 4.07 8.46
CA GLY A 145 -18.27 3.80 7.18
C GLY A 145 -17.66 2.65 6.37
N PHE A 146 -16.56 2.04 6.84
CA PHE A 146 -16.02 0.81 6.28
C PHE A 146 -16.50 -0.40 7.09
N GLN A 147 -16.91 -1.44 6.38
CA GLN A 147 -17.11 -2.76 6.98
C GLN A 147 -15.74 -3.41 7.23
N VAL A 148 -15.38 -3.60 8.50
CA VAL A 148 -14.08 -4.15 8.90
C VAL A 148 -14.19 -5.64 9.17
N GLY A 149 -13.43 -6.45 8.43
CA GLY A 149 -13.33 -7.89 8.67
C GLY A 149 -12.51 -8.20 9.92
N VAL A 150 -13.04 -9.08 10.77
CA VAL A 150 -12.44 -9.46 12.06
C VAL A 150 -12.60 -10.95 12.29
N LYS A 151 -11.71 -11.56 13.08
CA LYS A 151 -11.92 -12.94 13.55
C LYS A 151 -12.94 -12.96 14.69
N ALA A 152 -13.90 -13.87 14.63
CA ALA A 152 -14.95 -13.99 15.62
C ALA A 152 -14.36 -14.26 17.02
N GLY A 153 -14.80 -13.49 18.02
CA GLY A 153 -14.35 -13.62 19.41
C GLY A 153 -12.92 -13.12 19.67
N ASP A 154 -12.23 -12.54 18.69
CA ASP A 154 -10.91 -11.97 18.88
C ASP A 154 -10.99 -10.61 19.63
N ALA A 155 -9.95 -10.27 20.39
CA ALA A 155 -9.88 -9.03 21.16
C ALA A 155 -9.81 -7.79 20.25
N CYS A 156 -9.50 -7.94 18.96
CA CYS A 156 -9.66 -6.87 17.98
C CYS A 156 -11.10 -6.33 17.92
N VAL A 157 -12.10 -7.20 18.07
CA VAL A 157 -13.52 -6.85 18.08
C VAL A 157 -13.85 -5.93 19.26
N GLU A 158 -13.40 -6.31 20.45
CA GLU A 158 -13.61 -5.52 21.69
C GLU A 158 -12.97 -4.13 21.58
N ARG A 159 -11.78 -4.04 20.98
CA ARG A 159 -11.04 -2.77 20.81
C ARG A 159 -11.65 -1.85 19.75
N LEU A 160 -12.08 -2.41 18.63
CA LEU A 160 -12.76 -1.63 17.57
C LEU A 160 -14.09 -1.07 18.09
N ASN A 161 -14.85 -1.88 18.84
CA ASN A 161 -16.09 -1.44 19.50
C ASN A 161 -15.84 -0.32 20.52
N LEU A 162 -14.80 -0.43 21.36
CA LEU A 162 -14.43 0.64 22.31
C LEU A 162 -14.03 1.95 21.61
N SER A 163 -13.59 1.86 20.36
CA SER A 163 -13.20 3.01 19.53
C SER A 163 -14.35 3.56 18.66
N GLY A 164 -15.57 3.03 18.82
CA GLY A 164 -16.77 3.48 18.09
C GLY A 164 -16.96 2.89 16.70
N ILE A 165 -16.18 1.87 16.31
CA ILE A 165 -16.33 1.15 15.03
C ILE A 165 -17.22 -0.08 15.23
N THR A 166 -18.46 0.00 14.74
CA THR A 166 -19.49 -1.02 14.99
C THR A 166 -19.83 -1.88 13.77
N ASP A 167 -19.45 -1.48 12.55
CA ASP A 167 -19.69 -2.27 11.32
C ASP A 167 -18.57 -3.31 11.13
N LEU A 168 -18.66 -4.38 11.91
CA LEU A 168 -17.68 -5.47 11.95
C LEU A 168 -18.25 -6.72 11.29
N LYS A 169 -17.48 -7.36 10.40
CA LYS A 169 -17.83 -8.62 9.76
C LYS A 169 -17.01 -9.77 10.36
N PRO A 170 -17.59 -10.63 11.21
CA PRO A 170 -16.87 -11.70 11.87
C PRO A 170 -16.65 -12.91 10.94
N TYR A 171 -15.46 -13.50 11.03
CA TYR A 171 -15.07 -14.73 10.34
C TYR A 171 -14.60 -15.79 11.35
N SER A 172 -14.89 -17.06 11.10
CA SER A 172 -14.52 -18.16 12.00
C SER A 172 -13.02 -18.46 12.02
N SER A 173 -12.28 -18.06 10.99
CA SER A 173 -10.83 -18.23 10.94
C SER A 173 -10.13 -17.08 10.20
N TYR A 174 -8.84 -16.92 10.48
CA TYR A 174 -7.98 -15.95 9.80
C TYR A 174 -7.79 -16.25 8.31
N GLU A 175 -7.77 -17.53 7.92
CA GLU A 175 -7.67 -17.90 6.50
C GLU A 175 -8.94 -17.53 5.71
N LEU A 176 -10.13 -17.73 6.29
CA LEU A 176 -11.40 -17.32 5.68
C LEU A 176 -11.52 -15.80 5.57
N LEU A 177 -11.01 -15.06 6.57
CA LEU A 177 -10.95 -13.60 6.53
C LEU A 177 -10.08 -13.11 5.35
N ILE A 178 -8.87 -13.67 5.20
CA ILE A 178 -7.96 -13.31 4.09
C ILE A 178 -8.55 -13.72 2.74
N GLN A 179 -9.16 -14.90 2.61
CA GLN A 179 -9.82 -15.33 1.37
C GLN A 179 -10.98 -14.38 0.99
N ALA A 180 -11.79 -13.97 1.96
CA ALA A 180 -12.86 -13.00 1.72
C ALA A 180 -12.30 -11.62 1.33
N ALA A 181 -11.18 -11.20 1.90
CA ALA A 181 -10.50 -9.97 1.51
C ALA A 181 -9.97 -10.05 0.06
N ILE A 182 -9.32 -11.16 -0.33
CA ILE A 182 -8.83 -11.40 -1.70
C ILE A 182 -9.98 -11.41 -2.71
N ALA A 183 -11.11 -12.03 -2.35
CA ALA A 183 -12.33 -12.03 -3.15
C ALA A 183 -13.06 -10.67 -3.18
N LYS A 184 -12.46 -9.61 -2.62
CA LYS A 184 -13.02 -8.25 -2.51
C LYS A 184 -14.38 -8.19 -1.78
N GLN A 185 -14.66 -9.15 -0.89
CA GLN A 185 -15.87 -9.15 -0.05
C GLN A 185 -15.73 -8.32 1.22
N VAL A 186 -14.49 -7.97 1.58
CA VAL A 186 -14.11 -7.05 2.66
C VAL A 186 -12.88 -6.27 2.20
N HIS A 187 -12.93 -4.95 2.32
CA HIS A 187 -11.87 -4.06 1.84
C HIS A 187 -10.83 -3.70 2.92
N VAL A 188 -11.21 -3.88 4.19
CA VAL A 188 -10.40 -3.53 5.36
C VAL A 188 -10.56 -4.62 6.41
N PHE A 189 -9.47 -5.10 6.99
CA PHE A 189 -9.54 -6.10 8.04
C PHE A 189 -8.53 -5.83 9.17
N CYS A 190 -8.84 -6.34 10.35
CA CYS A 190 -8.02 -6.21 11.54
C CYS A 190 -7.47 -7.58 11.95
N MET A 191 -6.15 -7.66 12.14
CA MET A 191 -5.46 -8.92 12.36
C MET A 191 -4.11 -8.71 13.06
N ASP A 192 -3.66 -9.74 13.77
CA ASP A 192 -2.31 -9.79 14.31
C ASP A 192 -1.28 -9.89 13.17
N VAL A 193 -0.17 -9.17 13.29
CA VAL A 193 0.75 -8.90 12.18
C VAL A 193 1.43 -10.18 11.65
N GLU A 194 1.85 -11.08 12.53
CA GLU A 194 2.58 -12.29 12.16
C GLU A 194 1.70 -13.29 11.39
N PRO A 195 0.49 -13.66 11.89
CA PRO A 195 -0.46 -14.43 11.09
C PRO A 195 -0.85 -13.73 9.79
N ALA A 196 -1.04 -12.40 9.80
CA ALA A 196 -1.42 -11.64 8.61
C ALA A 196 -0.34 -11.72 7.54
N ASN A 197 0.91 -11.44 7.90
CA ASN A 197 2.05 -11.52 7.00
C ASN A 197 2.21 -12.94 6.43
N TYR A 198 2.08 -13.96 7.28
CA TYR A 198 2.16 -15.35 6.84
C TYR A 198 1.04 -15.71 5.84
N LEU A 199 -0.21 -15.38 6.15
CA LEU A 199 -1.36 -15.76 5.32
C LEU A 199 -1.43 -14.94 4.02
N ILE A 200 -1.07 -13.65 4.05
CA ILE A 200 -0.93 -12.81 2.85
C ILE A 200 0.17 -13.35 1.95
N TYR A 201 1.33 -13.70 2.52
CA TYR A 201 2.44 -14.29 1.77
C TYR A 201 2.06 -15.66 1.19
N LYS A 202 1.47 -16.55 1.99
CA LYS A 202 0.99 -17.89 1.56
C LYS A 202 -0.02 -17.77 0.41
N ALA A 203 -0.89 -16.75 0.46
CA ALA A 203 -1.87 -16.48 -0.59
C ALA A 203 -1.31 -15.68 -1.78
N GLN A 204 0.01 -15.36 -1.79
CA GLN A 204 0.67 -14.52 -2.80
C GLN A 204 -0.02 -13.17 -3.02
N ALA A 205 -0.61 -12.62 -1.95
CA ALA A 205 -1.45 -11.41 -1.98
C ALA A 205 -0.71 -10.15 -1.47
N SER A 206 0.62 -10.17 -1.40
CA SER A 206 1.43 -9.08 -0.83
C SER A 206 1.26 -7.74 -1.55
N ASP A 207 0.91 -7.75 -2.84
CA ASP A 207 0.66 -6.53 -3.62
C ASP A 207 -0.78 -6.01 -3.49
N LEU A 208 -1.71 -6.85 -2.99
CA LEU A 208 -3.13 -6.53 -2.89
C LEU A 208 -3.50 -5.80 -1.60
N PHE A 209 -2.73 -5.99 -0.53
CA PHE A 209 -3.03 -5.43 0.79
C PHE A 209 -1.84 -4.69 1.36
N ARG A 210 -2.11 -3.58 2.03
CA ARG A 210 -1.12 -2.79 2.76
C ARG A 210 -1.50 -2.69 4.21
N LYS A 211 -0.53 -2.91 5.09
CA LYS A 211 -0.64 -2.56 6.50
C LYS A 211 -0.84 -1.04 6.59
N SER A 212 -2.00 -0.62 7.10
CA SER A 212 -2.39 0.79 7.19
C SER A 212 -1.79 1.45 8.43
N PHE A 213 -2.08 0.92 9.62
CA PHE A 213 -1.52 1.39 10.89
C PHE A 213 -1.68 0.33 12.00
N ASP A 214 -0.85 0.44 13.04
CA ASP A 214 -0.96 -0.37 14.25
C ASP A 214 -2.05 0.18 15.18
N ILE A 215 -2.90 -0.71 15.66
CA ILE A 215 -3.99 -0.35 16.59
C ILE A 215 -3.50 -0.48 18.03
N SER A 216 -2.68 -1.51 18.30
CA SER A 216 -2.22 -1.84 19.64
C SER A 216 -1.20 -2.99 19.63
N GLU A 217 -0.54 -3.21 20.76
CA GLU A 217 0.20 -4.43 21.05
C GLU A 217 -0.67 -5.39 21.87
N GLY A 218 -0.94 -6.58 21.34
CA GLY A 218 -1.49 -7.70 22.08
C GLY A 218 -0.39 -8.42 22.86
N ARG A 219 -0.70 -8.90 24.06
CA ARG A 219 0.21 -9.72 24.88
C ARG A 219 -0.41 -11.09 25.09
N PHE A 220 0.28 -12.16 24.71
CA PHE A 220 -0.20 -13.49 24.97
C PHE A 220 -0.08 -13.83 26.44
N HIS A 221 -1.22 -14.23 27.01
CA HIS A 221 -1.34 -14.81 28.32
C HIS A 221 -1.96 -16.20 28.21
N ARG A 222 -1.65 -17.04 29.19
CA ARG A 222 -2.46 -18.22 29.50
C ARG A 222 -3.51 -17.80 30.49
N ALA A 223 -4.74 -18.25 30.29
CA ALA A 223 -5.84 -17.89 31.15
C ALA A 223 -6.57 -19.14 31.66
N VAL A 224 -7.04 -19.05 32.89
CA VAL A 224 -7.91 -20.05 33.53
C VAL A 224 -9.20 -19.38 33.97
N ASN A 225 -10.24 -20.14 34.25
CA ASN A 225 -11.49 -19.56 34.77
C ASN A 225 -11.23 -18.80 36.08
N LYS A 226 -11.94 -17.68 36.28
CA LYS A 226 -11.79 -16.82 37.45
C LYS A 226 -11.87 -17.62 38.75
N GLY A 227 -10.87 -17.47 39.62
CA GLY A 227 -10.80 -18.16 40.90
C GLY A 227 -10.03 -19.49 40.88
N ASP A 228 -9.68 -20.04 39.70
CA ASP A 228 -8.88 -21.27 39.58
C ASP A 228 -7.37 -21.03 39.73
N THR A 229 -7.01 -20.48 40.89
CA THR A 229 -5.63 -20.17 41.26
C THR A 229 -4.72 -21.41 41.32
N ALA A 230 -5.29 -22.60 41.54
CA ALA A 230 -4.56 -23.85 41.63
C ALA A 230 -4.04 -24.30 40.26
N THR A 231 -4.90 -24.28 39.23
CA THR A 231 -4.51 -24.59 37.85
C THR A 231 -3.55 -23.54 37.31
N LEU A 232 -3.79 -22.25 37.58
CA LEU A 232 -2.88 -21.18 37.15
C LEU A 232 -1.47 -21.37 37.72
N ALA A 233 -1.36 -21.63 39.03
CA ALA A 233 -0.08 -21.85 39.68
C ALA A 233 0.63 -23.12 39.17
N LEU A 234 -0.12 -24.16 38.79
CA LEU A 234 0.44 -25.36 38.17
C LEU A 234 1.06 -25.04 36.81
N VAL A 235 0.33 -24.32 35.95
CA VAL A 235 0.79 -23.89 34.62
C VAL A 235 2.06 -23.05 34.73
N GLU A 236 2.05 -22.03 35.59
CA GLU A 236 3.20 -21.12 35.78
C GLU A 236 4.44 -21.87 36.30
N ARG A 237 4.29 -22.74 37.30
CA ARG A 237 5.41 -23.56 37.80
C ARG A 237 5.96 -24.50 36.73
N GLY A 238 5.11 -25.05 35.87
CA GLY A 238 5.57 -25.92 34.80
C GLY A 238 6.34 -25.17 33.72
N PHE A 239 5.90 -23.97 33.33
CA PHE A 239 6.63 -23.13 32.38
C PHE A 239 7.94 -22.59 32.95
N ALA A 240 8.01 -22.33 34.26
CA ALA A 240 9.25 -21.95 34.93
C ALA A 240 10.34 -23.04 34.90
N LYS A 241 9.99 -24.31 34.59
CA LYS A 241 10.96 -25.41 34.40
C LYS A 241 11.58 -25.44 32.99
N ILE A 242 11.03 -24.70 32.03
CA ILE A 242 11.56 -24.63 30.67
C ILE A 242 12.67 -23.56 30.64
N THR A 243 13.85 -23.94 30.17
CA THR A 243 15.01 -23.04 30.17
C THR A 243 14.99 -22.08 28.96
N PRO A 244 15.65 -20.91 29.05
CA PRO A 244 15.76 -19.98 27.92
C PRO A 244 16.42 -20.58 26.68
N VAL A 245 17.32 -21.55 26.85
CA VAL A 245 17.97 -22.26 25.73
C VAL A 245 16.97 -23.15 24.99
N GLU A 246 16.10 -23.84 25.72
CA GLU A 246 15.05 -24.69 25.13
C GLU A 246 13.98 -23.86 24.44
N LEU A 247 13.60 -22.71 25.02
CA LEU A 247 12.71 -21.74 24.35
C LEU A 247 13.35 -21.23 23.06
N LYS A 248 14.63 -20.83 23.10
CA LYS A 248 15.36 -20.37 21.91
C LYS A 248 15.50 -21.46 20.84
N ALA A 249 15.58 -22.73 21.24
CA ALA A 249 15.59 -23.85 20.29
C ALA A 249 14.22 -24.03 19.60
N LEU A 250 13.12 -23.86 20.33
CA LEU A 250 11.77 -23.83 19.76
C LEU A 250 11.56 -22.61 18.85
N ASP A 251 12.05 -21.43 19.25
CA ASP A 251 12.01 -20.21 18.42
C ASP A 251 12.79 -20.41 17.12
N ASN A 252 14.02 -20.92 17.17
CA ASN A 252 14.80 -21.20 15.96
C ASN A 252 14.12 -22.23 15.04
N LYS A 253 13.41 -23.21 15.61
CA LYS A 253 12.70 -24.25 14.86
C LYS A 253 11.48 -23.68 14.11
N TRP A 254 10.70 -22.80 14.75
CA TRP A 254 9.39 -22.37 14.25
C TRP A 254 9.35 -20.94 13.71
N MET A 255 10.18 -20.04 14.23
CA MET A 255 10.20 -18.61 13.87
C MET A 255 11.29 -18.25 12.85
N GLY A 256 12.22 -19.17 12.55
CA GLY A 256 13.34 -18.94 11.64
C GLY A 256 14.30 -17.85 12.13
N GLN A 257 15.34 -17.54 11.36
CA GLN A 257 16.15 -16.33 11.58
C GLN A 257 15.45 -15.15 10.91
N SER A 258 15.36 -14.01 11.60
CA SER A 258 14.94 -12.74 10.99
C SER A 258 15.76 -12.53 9.71
N LEU A 259 15.07 -12.47 8.56
CA LEU A 259 15.64 -11.89 7.35
C LEU A 259 16.15 -10.51 7.77
N ARG A 260 17.47 -10.29 7.66
CA ARG A 260 18.08 -8.97 7.81
C ARG A 260 17.16 -7.96 7.14
N GLU A 261 16.61 -7.04 7.93
CA GLU A 261 15.86 -5.93 7.35
C GLU A 261 16.75 -5.27 6.30
N PRO A 262 16.26 -5.05 5.07
CA PRO A 262 16.96 -4.17 4.16
C PRO A 262 17.08 -2.82 4.86
N ILE A 263 18.28 -2.25 4.91
CA ILE A 263 18.47 -0.87 5.38
C ILE A 263 17.42 -0.03 4.65
N ASN A 264 16.51 0.58 5.43
CA ASN A 264 15.33 1.24 4.92
C ASN A 264 15.73 2.45 4.06
N MET A 265 15.89 2.22 2.74
CA MET A 265 16.24 3.23 1.74
C MET A 265 15.29 4.44 1.80
N GLN A 266 14.02 4.24 2.19
CA GLN A 266 13.05 5.33 2.32
C GLN A 266 13.36 6.26 3.50
N LEU A 267 13.97 5.76 4.58
CA LEU A 267 14.38 6.61 5.71
C LEU A 267 15.55 7.51 5.30
N MET A 268 16.46 6.99 4.47
CA MET A 268 17.61 7.72 3.95
C MET A 268 17.18 8.78 2.92
N TYR A 269 16.28 8.43 1.99
CA TYR A 269 15.68 9.40 1.06
C TYR A 269 14.77 10.41 1.76
N GLY A 270 14.02 9.97 2.77
CA GLY A 270 13.16 10.82 3.60
C GLY A 270 13.97 11.84 4.38
N LEU A 271 15.08 11.45 5.00
CA LEU A 271 16.01 12.37 5.68
C LEU A 271 16.62 13.38 4.72
N LEU A 272 16.98 12.97 3.50
CA LEU A 272 17.55 13.85 2.48
C LEU A 272 16.51 14.87 1.97
N ILE A 273 15.29 14.42 1.68
CA ILE A 273 14.19 15.28 1.23
C ILE A 273 13.76 16.22 2.36
N ALA A 274 13.67 15.75 3.60
CA ALA A 274 13.34 16.58 4.76
C ALA A 274 14.37 17.69 4.96
N LEU A 275 15.66 17.42 4.78
CA LEU A 275 16.73 18.44 4.85
C LEU A 275 16.61 19.50 3.74
N ILE A 276 16.27 19.09 2.51
CA ILE A 276 16.08 20.00 1.37
C ILE A 276 14.83 20.88 1.58
N VAL A 277 13.71 20.27 1.99
CA VAL A 277 12.45 20.98 2.25
C VAL A 277 12.61 21.94 3.43
N LEU A 278 13.32 21.53 4.50
CA LEU A 278 13.57 22.39 5.66
C LEU A 278 14.42 23.61 5.29
N SER A 279 15.46 23.42 4.47
CA SER A 279 16.29 24.50 3.93
C SER A 279 15.47 25.49 3.08
N PHE A 280 14.60 24.98 2.21
CA PHE A 280 13.76 25.80 1.33
C PHE A 280 12.67 26.57 2.09
N LEU A 281 11.99 25.93 3.06
CA LEU A 281 10.97 26.56 3.90
C LEU A 281 11.55 27.65 4.80
N LEU A 282 12.77 27.46 5.31
CA LEU A 282 13.46 28.48 6.11
C LEU A 282 13.73 29.74 5.27
N GLY A 283 14.08 29.57 3.99
CA GLY A 283 14.26 30.69 3.05
C GLY A 283 12.98 31.47 2.76
N ILE A 284 11.85 30.78 2.52
CA ILE A 284 10.56 31.41 2.21
C ILE A 284 9.96 32.14 3.42
N SER A 285 10.06 31.54 4.61
CA SER A 285 9.54 32.10 5.86
C SER A 285 10.15 33.47 6.19
N LEU A 286 11.45 33.65 5.93
CA LEU A 286 12.15 34.90 6.20
C LEU A 286 11.74 36.04 5.23
N LEU A 287 11.35 35.71 4.00
CA LEU A 287 10.91 36.70 3.00
C LEU A 287 9.47 37.17 3.22
N LEU A 288 8.55 36.25 3.57
CA LEU A 288 7.14 36.56 3.80
C LEU A 288 6.89 37.45 5.04
N ARG A 289 7.64 37.22 6.14
CA ARG A 289 7.48 38.00 7.38
C ARG A 289 7.81 39.48 7.21
N ARG A 290 8.66 39.84 6.24
CA ARG A 290 8.98 41.25 5.95
C ARG A 290 7.88 41.99 5.20
N LYS A 291 7.11 41.30 4.35
CA LYS A 291 6.15 41.96 3.44
C LYS A 291 4.76 42.18 4.05
N ILE A 292 4.34 41.31 4.98
CA ILE A 292 3.00 41.38 5.61
C ILE A 292 2.90 42.52 6.63
N LYS A 293 4.00 42.84 7.33
CA LYS A 293 3.96 43.80 8.45
C LYS A 293 3.74 45.26 8.01
N GLN A 294 3.88 45.57 6.73
CA GLN A 294 3.88 46.95 6.23
C GLN A 294 2.55 47.41 5.61
N ARG A 295 1.63 46.49 5.26
CA ARG A 295 0.39 46.81 4.52
C ARG A 295 -0.87 46.84 5.39
N THR A 296 -0.86 46.24 6.58
CA THR A 296 -2.08 46.04 7.37
C THR A 296 -2.43 47.19 8.31
N ALA A 297 -1.51 48.12 8.57
CA ALA A 297 -1.72 49.17 9.58
C ALA A 297 -2.50 50.40 9.08
N GLU A 298 -2.41 50.75 7.79
CA GLU A 298 -2.94 52.03 7.29
C GLU A 298 -4.43 51.99 6.91
N LEU A 299 -5.00 50.81 6.65
CA LEU A 299 -6.33 50.68 6.06
C LEU A 299 -7.50 50.62 7.05
N PHE A 300 -7.25 50.42 8.35
CA PHE A 300 -8.31 50.11 9.31
C PHE A 300 -8.97 51.34 9.96
N VAL A 301 -8.31 52.51 9.98
CA VAL A 301 -8.74 53.68 10.79
C VAL A 301 -9.77 54.56 10.07
N SER A 302 -9.66 54.79 8.75
CA SER A 302 -10.49 55.77 8.04
C SER A 302 -11.94 55.32 7.78
N LYS A 303 -12.25 54.02 7.88
CA LYS A 303 -13.52 53.45 7.41
C LYS A 303 -14.68 53.55 8.42
N ASN A 304 -14.39 53.68 9.72
CA ASN A 304 -15.42 53.57 10.75
C ASN A 304 -16.17 54.87 11.07
N GLN A 305 -15.60 56.04 10.75
CA GLN A 305 -16.14 57.33 11.21
C GLN A 305 -17.26 57.89 10.30
N LEU A 306 -17.22 57.61 9.00
CA LEU A 306 -18.22 58.06 8.01
C LEU A 306 -19.57 57.35 8.13
N LYS A 307 -19.57 56.12 8.69
CA LYS A 307 -20.77 55.29 8.79
C LYS A 307 -21.80 55.82 9.79
N ALA A 308 -21.39 56.55 10.82
CA ALA A 308 -22.26 56.94 11.94
C ALA A 308 -23.16 58.17 11.69
N THR A 309 -22.79 59.07 10.77
CA THR A 309 -23.56 60.32 10.51
C THR A 309 -24.76 60.08 9.60
N LEU A 310 -24.70 59.06 8.75
CA LEU A 310 -25.75 58.76 7.80
C LEU A 310 -27.02 58.26 8.51
N ASP A 311 -26.91 57.40 9.52
CA ASP A 311 -27.97 56.66 10.25
C ASP A 311 -29.12 57.47 10.94
N ALA A 312 -29.37 58.74 10.61
CA ALA A 312 -30.26 59.65 11.36
C ALA A 312 -31.46 60.32 10.62
N VAL A 313 -31.77 60.06 9.32
CA VAL A 313 -32.81 60.82 8.52
C VAL A 313 -34.02 59.97 8.04
N PRO A 314 -35.29 60.24 8.41
CA PRO A 314 -36.40 59.24 8.37
C PRO A 314 -37.05 58.91 7.01
N ASP A 315 -36.98 59.81 6.02
CA ASP A 315 -37.48 59.56 4.66
C ASP A 315 -36.48 58.74 3.85
N LEU A 316 -36.91 58.07 2.77
CA LEU A 316 -35.98 57.36 1.91
C LEU A 316 -35.09 58.37 1.18
N LEU A 317 -33.80 58.36 1.51
CA LEU A 317 -32.80 59.24 0.94
C LEU A 317 -31.85 58.50 0.02
N VAL A 318 -31.79 58.96 -1.21
CA VAL A 318 -30.96 58.35 -2.25
C VAL A 318 -30.09 59.43 -2.88
N GLU A 319 -28.80 59.15 -3.00
CA GLU A 319 -27.86 59.97 -3.75
C GLU A 319 -27.58 59.32 -5.10
N LEU A 320 -27.67 60.07 -6.21
CA LEU A 320 -27.52 59.64 -7.60
C LEU A 320 -26.57 60.53 -8.40
N ASP A 321 -26.07 60.09 -9.54
CA ASP A 321 -25.43 60.96 -10.53
C ASP A 321 -26.45 61.58 -11.51
N LEU A 322 -26.00 62.47 -12.40
CA LEU A 322 -26.82 63.09 -13.46
C LEU A 322 -27.55 62.10 -14.36
N ASN A 323 -26.97 60.91 -14.56
CA ASN A 323 -27.57 59.88 -15.36
C ASN A 323 -28.56 59.02 -14.56
N GLY A 324 -28.76 59.37 -13.28
CA GLY A 324 -29.60 58.72 -12.28
C GLY A 324 -28.87 57.68 -11.45
N ARG A 325 -27.56 57.49 -11.63
CA ARG A 325 -26.79 56.38 -11.03
C ARG A 325 -26.61 56.59 -9.56
N CYS A 326 -27.30 55.79 -8.77
CA CYS A 326 -27.19 55.82 -7.33
C CYS A 326 -25.76 55.60 -6.91
N LEU A 327 -25.33 56.42 -5.96
CA LEU A 327 -23.98 56.48 -5.43
C LEU A 327 -24.01 56.12 -3.94
N SER A 328 -25.10 56.41 -3.24
CA SER A 328 -25.34 55.98 -1.88
C SER A 328 -26.82 55.98 -1.55
N VAL A 329 -27.27 55.09 -0.67
CA VAL A 329 -28.63 55.12 -0.13
C VAL A 329 -28.57 55.09 1.37
N HIS A 330 -29.48 55.85 1.97
CA HIS A 330 -29.64 55.93 3.39
C HIS A 330 -31.13 55.92 3.80
N SER A 331 -31.48 55.08 4.77
CA SER A 331 -32.70 55.20 5.56
C SER A 331 -32.47 54.59 6.95
N PRO A 332 -32.94 55.23 8.02
CA PRO A 332 -32.91 54.75 9.38
C PRO A 332 -34.07 53.79 9.66
N ASN A 333 -35.05 53.68 8.75
CA ASN A 333 -36.02 52.59 8.76
C ASN A 333 -35.60 51.54 7.70
N PRO A 334 -35.01 50.40 8.11
CA PRO A 334 -34.54 49.35 7.20
C PRO A 334 -35.63 48.82 6.24
N ASP A 335 -36.90 49.04 6.58
CA ASP A 335 -38.06 48.57 5.82
C ASP A 335 -38.50 49.52 4.68
N LEU A 336 -38.01 50.77 4.66
CA LEU A 336 -38.20 51.72 3.54
C LEU A 336 -37.18 51.54 2.40
N ILE A 337 -36.03 50.88 2.63
CA ILE A 337 -34.96 50.65 1.63
C ILE A 337 -35.06 49.27 0.93
N LYS A 338 -36.03 48.42 1.27
CA LYS A 338 -36.14 47.10 0.63
C LYS A 338 -36.74 47.20 -0.77
N VAL A 339 -35.91 47.60 -1.74
CA VAL A 339 -36.09 47.26 -3.16
C VAL A 339 -34.94 46.33 -3.57
N PRO A 340 -35.14 45.16 -4.23
CA PRO A 340 -34.11 44.11 -4.21
C PRO A 340 -33.03 44.12 -5.31
N LYS A 341 -31.97 43.38 -4.95
CA LYS A 341 -30.95 42.66 -5.74
C LYS A 341 -29.86 43.46 -6.41
N LYS A 342 -30.16 44.59 -7.01
CA LYS A 342 -29.07 45.44 -7.42
C LYS A 342 -28.56 46.14 -6.17
N PRO A 343 -27.23 46.18 -6.00
CA PRO A 343 -26.68 47.11 -5.04
C PRO A 343 -27.29 48.45 -5.42
N ILE A 344 -28.09 49.00 -4.50
CA ILE A 344 -28.85 50.21 -4.81
C ILE A 344 -27.82 51.27 -5.22
N ILE A 345 -26.72 51.32 -4.49
CA ILE A 345 -25.47 51.96 -4.86
C ILE A 345 -24.83 51.35 -6.13
N GLY A 346 -24.53 52.20 -7.10
CA GLY A 346 -23.96 51.93 -8.42
C GLY A 346 -25.01 51.79 -9.53
N SER A 347 -26.26 51.68 -9.13
CA SER A 347 -27.37 51.39 -10.02
C SER A 347 -28.14 52.65 -10.30
N VAL A 348 -28.57 52.84 -11.51
CA VAL A 348 -29.37 54.01 -11.84
C VAL A 348 -30.73 53.93 -11.15
N ILE A 349 -31.35 55.01 -10.69
CA ILE A 349 -32.65 54.98 -10.00
C ILE A 349 -33.74 54.51 -10.94
N LYS A 350 -33.56 54.75 -12.24
CA LYS A 350 -34.28 54.06 -13.32
C LYS A 350 -34.16 52.53 -13.25
N ASP A 351 -33.17 52.02 -12.50
CA ASP A 351 -32.89 50.62 -12.20
C ASP A 351 -33.28 50.20 -10.77
N ILE A 352 -33.61 51.13 -9.87
CA ILE A 352 -33.87 50.87 -8.45
C ILE A 352 -35.34 51.11 -8.11
N TRP A 353 -35.88 52.26 -8.50
CA TRP A 353 -37.28 52.58 -8.29
C TRP A 353 -38.11 51.98 -9.41
N PRO A 354 -39.40 51.74 -9.16
CA PRO A 354 -40.29 51.37 -10.22
C PRO A 354 -40.18 52.45 -11.26
N HIS A 355 -39.91 52.00 -12.47
CA HIS A 355 -39.40 52.85 -13.52
C HIS A 355 -40.26 54.12 -13.73
N GLU A 356 -41.58 54.04 -13.51
CA GLU A 356 -42.51 55.17 -13.55
C GLU A 356 -42.20 56.22 -12.44
N PRO A 357 -42.26 55.88 -11.13
CA PRO A 357 -41.65 56.67 -10.05
C PRO A 357 -40.19 57.10 -10.32
N ALA A 358 -39.38 56.28 -11.01
CA ALA A 358 -37.98 56.54 -11.30
C ALA A 358 -37.74 57.49 -12.49
N THR A 359 -38.65 57.55 -13.44
CA THR A 359 -38.59 58.45 -14.61
C THR A 359 -39.11 59.82 -14.20
N ILE A 360 -40.17 59.81 -13.42
CA ILE A 360 -40.65 60.92 -12.59
C ILE A 360 -39.48 61.44 -11.72
N CYS A 361 -38.62 60.55 -11.24
CA CYS A 361 -37.36 60.89 -10.56
C CYS A 361 -36.26 61.43 -11.49
N MET A 362 -36.02 60.82 -12.65
CA MET A 362 -35.04 61.30 -13.64
C MET A 362 -35.36 62.69 -14.20
N THR A 363 -36.63 62.97 -14.43
CA THR A 363 -37.11 64.28 -14.89
C THR A 363 -36.91 65.34 -13.80
N ALA A 364 -37.17 64.97 -12.54
CA ALA A 364 -36.88 65.81 -11.38
C ALA A 364 -35.37 66.04 -11.17
N ILE A 365 -34.51 65.08 -11.55
CA ILE A 365 -33.05 65.23 -11.53
C ILE A 365 -32.55 66.20 -12.61
N GLU A 366 -33.16 66.18 -13.80
CA GLU A 366 -32.85 67.12 -14.89
C GLU A 366 -33.30 68.56 -14.55
N GLU A 367 -34.49 68.75 -13.98
CA GLU A 367 -34.93 70.06 -13.47
C GLU A 367 -34.02 70.58 -12.34
N ALA A 368 -33.62 69.69 -11.42
CA ALA A 368 -32.70 70.03 -10.34
C ALA A 368 -31.26 70.30 -10.82
N GLN A 369 -30.89 69.86 -12.02
CA GLN A 369 -29.58 70.16 -12.62
C GLN A 369 -29.49 71.63 -13.04
N ASP A 370 -30.58 72.20 -13.55
CA ASP A 370 -30.65 73.56 -14.10
C ASP A 370 -31.03 74.60 -13.02
N GLU A 371 -31.95 74.26 -12.11
CA GLU A 371 -32.46 75.18 -11.06
C GLU A 371 -31.91 74.87 -9.65
N GLY A 372 -31.14 73.79 -9.51
CA GLY A 372 -30.57 73.31 -8.24
C GLY A 372 -31.46 72.36 -7.43
N HIS A 373 -32.76 72.25 -7.75
CA HIS A 373 -33.77 71.42 -7.05
C HIS A 373 -35.05 71.12 -7.89
N SER A 374 -35.87 70.10 -7.55
CA SER A 374 -37.18 69.75 -8.17
C SER A 374 -38.16 69.06 -7.18
N TYR A 375 -39.49 69.26 -7.35
CA TYR A 375 -40.57 68.77 -6.47
C TYR A 375 -41.96 68.64 -7.19
N GLY A 376 -42.91 67.81 -6.68
CA GLY A 376 -44.33 67.78 -7.12
C GLY A 376 -44.85 66.50 -7.80
N HIS A 377 -44.14 65.38 -7.66
CA HIS A 377 -44.21 64.22 -8.54
C HIS A 377 -44.83 62.99 -7.89
N ILE A 378 -46.05 62.58 -8.27
CA ILE A 378 -46.81 61.55 -7.55
C ILE A 378 -46.61 60.11 -8.06
N LEU A 379 -46.45 59.14 -7.15
CA LEU A 379 -45.96 57.79 -7.41
C LEU A 379 -46.46 56.78 -6.36
N PRO A 380 -47.22 55.73 -6.68
CA PRO A 380 -47.60 54.71 -5.70
C PRO A 380 -46.38 54.08 -5.06
N LEU A 381 -46.12 54.47 -3.82
CA LEU A 381 -45.13 53.83 -2.97
C LEU A 381 -45.89 53.16 -1.84
N MET A 382 -45.35 52.05 -1.38
CA MET A 382 -45.87 51.39 -0.21
C MET A 382 -44.92 51.77 0.90
N LEU A 383 -45.39 52.60 1.84
CA LEU A 383 -44.62 52.87 3.05
C LEU A 383 -45.36 52.32 4.27
N ALA A 384 -44.62 51.55 5.07
CA ALA A 384 -45.01 51.07 6.38
C ALA A 384 -46.39 50.40 6.45
N GLY A 385 -46.77 49.69 5.39
CA GLY A 385 -47.86 48.71 5.46
C GLY A 385 -49.26 49.23 5.15
N THR A 386 -49.42 50.44 4.61
CA THR A 386 -50.68 50.86 3.97
C THR A 386 -50.40 51.30 2.55
N MET A 387 -51.24 50.85 1.61
CA MET A 387 -51.09 51.23 0.20
C MET A 387 -51.19 52.73 0.14
N GLY A 388 -50.04 53.32 -0.17
CA GLY A 388 -49.90 54.73 -0.27
C GLY A 388 -49.70 55.12 -1.71
N TRP A 389 -49.98 56.37 -1.98
CA TRP A 389 -49.57 56.99 -3.20
C TRP A 389 -48.59 58.06 -2.85
N PHE A 390 -47.38 58.19 -3.36
CA PHE A 390 -46.34 59.07 -2.81
C PHE A 390 -45.98 60.23 -3.73
N GLU A 391 -45.04 61.09 -3.38
CA GLU A 391 -44.73 62.37 -4.04
C GLU A 391 -43.24 62.68 -3.86
N LEU A 392 -42.50 63.06 -4.91
CA LEU A 392 -41.03 63.05 -4.96
C LEU A 392 -40.37 64.43 -5.00
N SER A 393 -39.13 64.56 -4.47
CA SER A 393 -38.26 65.77 -4.53
C SER A 393 -36.73 65.47 -4.66
N VAL A 394 -35.97 66.35 -5.32
CA VAL A 394 -34.54 66.14 -5.73
C VAL A 394 -33.66 67.41 -5.59
N SER A 395 -32.35 67.31 -5.25
CA SER A 395 -31.38 68.45 -5.16
C SER A 395 -29.91 68.08 -5.49
N ARG A 396 -29.08 69.01 -6.00
CA ARG A 396 -27.72 68.76 -6.56
C ARG A 396 -26.53 68.94 -5.58
N LYS A 397 -25.43 68.16 -5.72
CA LYS A 397 -24.20 68.10 -4.88
C LYS A 397 -22.91 68.37 -5.70
N LEU A 398 -21.91 69.10 -5.15
CA LEU A 398 -20.68 69.57 -5.83
C LEU A 398 -19.39 68.85 -5.31
N THR A 399 -18.40 68.56 -6.18
CA THR A 399 -17.11 67.90 -5.84
C THR A 399 -15.86 68.68 -6.31
N ASP A 400 -14.73 68.59 -5.56
CA ASP A 400 -13.52 69.44 -5.72
C ASP A 400 -12.52 69.02 -6.82
N ASP A 401 -12.56 67.78 -7.33
CA ASP A 401 -11.61 67.26 -8.33
C ASP A 401 -12.32 66.94 -9.66
N GLY A 402 -12.87 67.95 -10.35
CA GLY A 402 -13.34 67.84 -11.74
C GLY A 402 -14.32 66.69 -12.07
N GLY A 403 -14.94 66.10 -11.04
CA GLY A 403 -15.82 64.94 -11.14
C GLY A 403 -17.25 65.33 -11.52
N LEU A 404 -17.97 64.39 -12.12
CA LEU A 404 -19.34 64.59 -12.59
C LEU A 404 -20.31 64.88 -11.40
N PRO A 405 -21.33 65.76 -11.53
CA PRO A 405 -22.24 66.13 -10.44
C PRO A 405 -23.15 64.97 -9.97
N SER A 406 -23.51 64.98 -8.68
CA SER A 406 -24.49 64.05 -8.06
C SER A 406 -25.69 64.78 -7.42
N PHE A 407 -26.73 64.06 -7.01
CA PHE A 407 -28.07 64.53 -6.63
C PHE A 407 -28.61 63.74 -5.45
N ILE A 408 -29.38 64.35 -4.58
CA ILE A 408 -29.98 63.78 -3.36
C ILE A 408 -31.52 63.83 -3.49
N ILE A 409 -32.23 62.77 -3.07
CA ILE A 409 -33.64 62.49 -3.43
C ILE A 409 -34.52 62.06 -2.23
N ILE A 410 -35.81 62.44 -2.19
CA ILE A 410 -36.81 62.28 -1.07
C ILE A 410 -38.26 61.93 -1.58
N LEU A 411 -39.15 61.23 -0.81
CA LEU A 411 -40.49 60.64 -1.22
C LEU A 411 -41.71 60.74 -0.18
N HIS A 412 -43.01 61.03 -0.56
CA HIS A 412 -44.18 61.47 0.32
C HIS A 412 -45.73 61.13 -0.02
N ASN A 413 -46.68 60.63 0.84
CA ASN A 413 -48.01 59.90 0.55
C ASN A 413 -49.44 60.62 0.16
N ILE A 414 -50.46 60.01 -0.57
CA ILE A 414 -51.71 60.47 -1.33
C ILE A 414 -52.90 59.44 -1.64
N THR A 415 -53.20 58.41 -0.84
CA THR A 415 -54.04 57.19 -1.15
C THR A 415 -55.50 57.22 -1.71
N GLU A 416 -56.36 58.17 -1.36
CA GLU A 416 -57.84 58.04 -1.48
C GLU A 416 -58.37 57.91 -2.93
N ARG A 417 -57.60 58.41 -3.90
CA ARG A 417 -57.88 58.29 -5.34
C ARG A 417 -57.87 56.84 -5.86
N LYS A 418 -57.30 55.87 -5.11
CA LYS A 418 -57.20 54.47 -5.58
C LYS A 418 -58.48 53.65 -5.51
N MET A 419 -59.49 54.06 -4.74
CA MET A 419 -60.59 53.16 -4.42
C MET A 419 -61.61 52.94 -5.56
N THR A 420 -61.77 53.88 -6.50
CA THR A 420 -62.62 53.70 -7.70
C THR A 420 -62.01 52.75 -8.74
N GLN A 421 -60.68 52.66 -8.78
CA GLN A 421 -59.95 51.68 -9.60
C GLN A 421 -60.26 50.24 -9.15
N SER A 422 -60.49 50.03 -7.85
CA SER A 422 -60.66 48.71 -7.23
C SER A 422 -61.92 47.95 -7.68
N LYS A 423 -63.03 48.62 -8.02
CA LYS A 423 -64.25 47.94 -8.54
C LYS A 423 -64.08 47.39 -9.96
N ILE A 424 -63.34 48.08 -10.82
CA ILE A 424 -63.03 47.63 -12.19
C ILE A 424 -62.02 46.49 -12.13
N GLU A 425 -61.02 46.58 -11.24
CA GLU A 425 -60.08 45.48 -10.96
C GLU A 425 -60.83 44.20 -10.54
N ARG A 426 -61.86 44.29 -9.68
CA ARG A 426 -62.64 43.13 -9.22
C ARG A 426 -63.29 42.33 -10.35
N LEU A 427 -63.89 42.99 -11.33
CA LEU A 427 -64.51 42.30 -12.47
C LEU A 427 -63.43 41.70 -13.40
N SER A 428 -62.31 42.42 -13.60
CA SER A 428 -61.15 41.92 -14.35
C SER A 428 -60.53 40.68 -13.70
N ASN A 429 -60.57 40.59 -12.37
CA ASN A 429 -60.06 39.47 -11.58
C ASN A 429 -60.88 38.18 -11.82
N PHE A 430 -62.21 38.26 -11.86
CA PHE A 430 -63.02 37.08 -12.19
C PHE A 430 -62.78 36.58 -13.63
N TYR A 431 -62.57 37.47 -14.60
CA TYR A 431 -62.14 37.07 -15.95
C TYR A 431 -60.74 36.42 -15.95
N ALA A 432 -59.81 36.94 -15.14
CA ALA A 432 -58.48 36.35 -15.00
C ALA A 432 -58.55 34.95 -14.38
N ALA A 433 -59.38 34.74 -13.36
CA ALA A 433 -59.60 33.43 -12.73
C ALA A 433 -60.13 32.41 -13.73
N LEU A 434 -61.20 32.75 -14.46
CA LEU A 434 -61.76 31.88 -15.50
C LEU A 434 -60.71 31.52 -16.57
N SER A 435 -59.92 32.51 -17.01
CA SER A 435 -58.85 32.28 -17.98
C SER A 435 -57.75 31.35 -17.45
N GLN A 436 -57.35 31.48 -16.17
CA GLN A 436 -56.34 30.63 -15.55
C GLN A 436 -56.86 29.21 -15.31
N CYS A 437 -58.11 29.07 -14.85
CA CYS A 437 -58.77 27.78 -14.75
C CYS A 437 -58.75 27.03 -16.09
N ASN A 438 -59.05 27.72 -17.20
CA ASN A 438 -58.98 27.13 -18.53
C ASN A 438 -57.55 26.78 -18.97
N GLN A 439 -56.55 27.56 -18.58
CA GLN A 439 -55.14 27.18 -18.79
C GLN A 439 -54.71 25.99 -17.93
N ALA A 440 -55.19 25.90 -16.69
CA ALA A 440 -54.91 24.79 -15.79
C ALA A 440 -55.49 23.49 -16.34
N ILE A 441 -56.74 23.52 -16.83
CA ILE A 441 -57.39 22.38 -17.49
C ILE A 441 -56.55 21.84 -18.65
N VAL A 442 -55.97 22.71 -19.47
CA VAL A 442 -55.13 22.29 -20.61
C VAL A 442 -53.76 21.74 -20.17
N ARG A 443 -53.24 22.18 -19.00
CA ARG A 443 -51.89 21.85 -18.55
C ARG A 443 -51.81 20.64 -17.62
N CYS A 444 -52.86 20.39 -16.84
CA CYS A 444 -52.87 19.25 -15.93
C CYS A 444 -53.02 17.93 -16.69
N GLU A 445 -52.48 16.85 -16.14
CA GLU A 445 -52.69 15.51 -16.70
C GLU A 445 -53.69 14.68 -15.87
N ASN A 446 -54.03 15.13 -14.65
CA ASN A 446 -54.93 14.43 -13.75
C ASN A 446 -55.71 15.38 -12.81
N GLU A 447 -56.75 14.83 -12.18
CA GLU A 447 -57.68 15.59 -11.34
C GLU A 447 -57.06 16.11 -10.04
N GLY A 448 -56.12 15.36 -9.46
CA GLY A 448 -55.41 15.73 -8.23
C GLY A 448 -54.49 16.94 -8.39
N GLU A 449 -54.03 17.21 -9.61
CA GLU A 449 -53.32 18.45 -9.96
C GLU A 449 -54.29 19.58 -10.26
N LEU A 450 -55.45 19.27 -10.84
CA LEU A 450 -56.41 20.26 -11.29
C LEU A 450 -57.13 20.94 -10.12
N TYR A 451 -57.71 20.18 -9.19
CA TYR A 451 -58.48 20.76 -8.07
C TYR A 451 -57.73 21.81 -7.26
N PRO A 452 -56.48 21.58 -6.81
CA PRO A 452 -55.73 22.60 -6.08
C PRO A 452 -55.49 23.85 -6.93
N LEU A 453 -55.24 23.71 -8.23
CA LEU A 453 -55.04 24.86 -9.11
C LEU A 453 -56.32 25.65 -9.31
N ILE A 454 -57.46 25.01 -9.45
CA ILE A 454 -58.76 25.68 -9.59
C ILE A 454 -59.12 26.45 -8.32
N CYS A 455 -59.04 25.81 -7.15
CA CYS A 455 -59.27 26.47 -5.86
C CYS A 455 -58.29 27.63 -5.68
N ARG A 456 -57.02 27.39 -6.01
CA ARG A 456 -55.97 28.41 -5.93
C ARG A 456 -56.24 29.56 -6.88
N ASP A 457 -56.60 29.32 -8.12
CA ASP A 457 -56.72 30.36 -9.14
C ASP A 457 -57.99 31.20 -8.91
N ALA A 458 -59.06 30.60 -8.39
CA ALA A 458 -60.24 31.34 -7.96
C ALA A 458 -59.95 32.30 -6.79
N VAL A 459 -59.04 31.94 -5.89
CA VAL A 459 -58.58 32.79 -4.78
C VAL A 459 -57.56 33.82 -5.28
N ILE A 460 -56.51 33.38 -5.99
CA ILE A 460 -55.38 34.20 -6.43
C ILE A 460 -55.79 35.22 -7.49
N PHE A 461 -56.51 34.77 -8.51
CA PHE A 461 -56.88 35.64 -9.63
C PHE A 461 -58.28 36.20 -9.44
N GLY A 462 -59.21 35.44 -8.86
CA GLY A 462 -60.59 35.87 -8.66
C GLY A 462 -60.76 36.80 -7.46
N GLY A 463 -59.79 36.86 -6.56
CA GLY A 463 -59.87 37.68 -5.35
C GLY A 463 -60.87 37.15 -4.31
N MET A 464 -61.13 35.84 -4.34
CA MET A 464 -61.93 35.18 -3.31
C MET A 464 -61.11 34.98 -2.04
N LYS A 465 -61.78 34.93 -0.90
CA LYS A 465 -61.17 34.58 0.38
C LYS A 465 -60.86 33.11 0.47
N MET A 466 -61.81 32.29 0.02
CA MET A 466 -61.68 30.86 0.10
C MET A 466 -62.37 30.26 -1.10
N ALA A 467 -61.75 29.22 -1.64
CA ALA A 467 -62.35 28.33 -2.60
C ALA A 467 -62.12 26.89 -2.14
N TRP A 468 -63.13 26.04 -2.24
CA TRP A 468 -62.93 24.62 -2.01
C TRP A 468 -63.80 23.78 -2.93
N ILE A 469 -63.30 22.59 -3.24
CA ILE A 469 -64.00 21.58 -4.02
C ILE A 469 -64.23 20.38 -3.11
N GLY A 470 -65.46 19.89 -3.08
CA GLY A 470 -65.81 18.64 -2.41
C GLY A 470 -66.41 17.66 -3.39
N LEU A 471 -66.12 16.37 -3.19
CA LEU A 471 -66.69 15.27 -3.96
C LEU A 471 -67.57 14.40 -3.07
N LEU A 472 -68.57 13.77 -3.68
CA LEU A 472 -69.37 12.75 -3.01
C LEU A 472 -68.52 11.51 -2.77
N ASP A 473 -68.69 10.90 -1.60
CA ASP A 473 -68.10 9.61 -1.26
C ASP A 473 -68.70 8.46 -2.12
N ASP A 474 -68.11 7.26 -2.02
CA ASP A 474 -68.58 6.09 -2.78
C ASP A 474 -70.04 5.70 -2.49
N SER A 475 -70.60 6.14 -1.35
CA SER A 475 -72.01 5.94 -0.99
C SER A 475 -72.96 6.97 -1.64
N GLY A 476 -72.43 8.09 -2.12
CA GLY A 476 -73.18 9.18 -2.74
C GLY A 476 -74.01 10.02 -1.77
N GLN A 477 -73.78 9.88 -0.46
CA GLN A 477 -74.62 10.48 0.60
C GLN A 477 -73.86 11.49 1.45
N VAL A 478 -72.52 11.49 1.42
CA VAL A 478 -71.68 12.40 2.19
C VAL A 478 -70.78 13.18 1.26
N LEU A 479 -70.75 14.49 1.43
CA LEU A 479 -69.84 15.37 0.69
C LEU A 479 -68.55 15.57 1.50
N VAL A 480 -67.41 15.23 0.90
CA VAL A 480 -66.08 15.33 1.50
C VAL A 480 -65.25 16.37 0.74
N PRO A 481 -64.70 17.40 1.42
CA PRO A 481 -63.75 18.33 0.80
C PRO A 481 -62.51 17.59 0.29
N VAL A 482 -62.19 17.75 -1.01
CA VAL A 482 -61.01 17.10 -1.63
C VAL A 482 -59.83 18.05 -1.78
N ASP A 483 -60.12 19.32 -2.02
CA ASP A 483 -59.10 20.37 -2.06
C ASP A 483 -59.72 21.70 -1.66
N ALA A 484 -58.93 22.54 -1.02
CA ALA A 484 -59.35 23.83 -0.52
C ALA A 484 -58.16 24.76 -0.51
N PHE A 485 -58.42 26.01 -0.86
CA PHE A 485 -57.42 27.04 -0.90
C PHE A 485 -58.00 28.36 -0.38
N GLY A 486 -57.19 29.10 0.37
CA GLY A 486 -57.57 30.38 0.95
C GLY A 486 -57.83 30.32 2.45
N ASP A 487 -58.54 31.32 2.95
CA ASP A 487 -58.69 31.60 4.37
C ASP A 487 -59.90 30.86 4.97
N GLY A 488 -59.63 30.07 6.01
CA GLY A 488 -60.63 29.29 6.74
C GLY A 488 -60.79 27.86 6.26
N VAL A 489 -59.76 27.30 5.63
CA VAL A 489 -59.72 25.88 5.21
C VAL A 489 -59.77 24.91 6.37
N GLU A 490 -59.32 25.33 7.55
CA GLU A 490 -59.35 24.53 8.78
C GLU A 490 -60.79 24.26 9.26
N TYR A 491 -61.75 25.10 8.85
CA TYR A 491 -63.17 24.82 9.01
C TYR A 491 -63.57 23.48 8.39
N LEU A 492 -62.88 23.08 7.31
CA LEU A 492 -63.16 21.87 6.56
C LEU A 492 -62.60 20.60 7.22
N ASP A 493 -61.68 20.71 8.21
CA ASP A 493 -61.04 19.56 8.86
C ASP A 493 -62.02 18.67 9.65
N ASN A 494 -63.15 19.24 10.11
CA ASN A 494 -64.23 18.52 10.79
C ASN A 494 -65.56 18.55 10.01
N PHE A 495 -65.52 18.82 8.70
CA PHE A 495 -66.69 19.12 7.88
C PHE A 495 -67.18 17.90 7.10
N ASN A 496 -68.32 17.36 7.50
CA ASN A 496 -69.06 16.36 6.75
C ASN A 496 -70.51 16.82 6.61
N ILE A 497 -70.95 17.13 5.39
CA ILE A 497 -72.37 17.38 5.12
C ILE A 497 -73.00 16.06 4.70
N SER A 498 -73.92 15.56 5.53
CA SER A 498 -74.86 14.52 5.14
C SER A 498 -75.92 15.13 4.22
N LEU A 499 -76.21 14.45 3.12
CA LEU A 499 -77.33 14.79 2.24
C LEU A 499 -78.66 14.12 2.68
N ASP A 500 -78.71 13.52 3.87
CA ASP A 500 -79.93 12.96 4.47
C ASP A 500 -80.90 14.09 4.87
N LEU A 501 -82.12 14.06 4.32
CA LEU A 501 -83.18 15.05 4.50
C LEU A 501 -83.67 15.20 5.96
N ASN A 502 -83.24 14.31 6.87
CA ASN A 502 -83.61 14.35 8.28
C ASN A 502 -82.58 15.09 9.17
N GLU A 503 -81.42 15.51 8.64
CA GLU A 503 -80.43 16.28 9.39
C GLU A 503 -80.52 17.80 9.15
N PRO A 504 -80.30 18.66 10.17
CA PRO A 504 -80.33 20.12 10.02
C PRO A 504 -79.30 20.68 9.03
N SER A 505 -78.20 19.96 8.81
CA SER A 505 -77.11 20.29 7.86
C SER A 505 -77.55 20.20 6.39
N SER A 506 -78.65 19.50 6.10
CA SER A 506 -79.17 19.28 4.73
C SER A 506 -79.92 20.48 4.13
N VAL A 507 -80.11 21.57 4.89
CA VAL A 507 -80.86 22.77 4.47
C VAL A 507 -79.93 23.91 3.99
N GLY A 508 -78.61 23.73 4.08
CA GLY A 508 -77.61 24.74 3.71
C GLY A 508 -77.43 24.96 2.20
N PRO A 509 -76.70 26.02 1.80
CA PRO A 509 -76.54 26.41 0.40
C PRO A 509 -75.82 25.33 -0.45
N VAL A 510 -74.90 24.58 0.16
CA VAL A 510 -74.18 23.46 -0.48
C VAL A 510 -75.09 22.28 -0.79
N ALA A 511 -75.85 21.81 0.22
CA ALA A 511 -76.74 20.67 0.08
C ALA A 511 -77.86 20.97 -0.94
N LYS A 512 -78.41 22.19 -0.88
CA LYS A 512 -79.39 22.69 -1.83
C LYS A 512 -78.86 22.70 -3.27
N ALA A 513 -77.63 23.16 -3.49
CA ALA A 513 -77.04 23.20 -4.82
C ALA A 513 -76.85 21.81 -5.46
N ILE A 514 -76.50 20.78 -4.67
CA ILE A 514 -76.36 19.40 -5.16
C ILE A 514 -77.74 18.75 -5.40
N GLN A 515 -78.68 18.90 -4.47
CA GLN A 515 -80.02 18.30 -4.56
C GLN A 515 -80.84 18.88 -5.71
N GLU A 516 -80.84 20.20 -5.86
CA GLU A 516 -81.57 20.90 -6.92
C GLU A 516 -80.77 20.97 -8.24
N SER A 517 -79.50 20.56 -8.21
CA SER A 517 -78.58 20.57 -9.35
C SER A 517 -78.48 21.96 -10.02
N HIS A 518 -78.41 23.03 -9.21
CA HIS A 518 -78.22 24.41 -9.68
C HIS A 518 -77.40 25.26 -8.70
N PRO A 519 -76.74 26.35 -9.15
CA PRO A 519 -75.98 27.24 -8.27
C PRO A 519 -76.84 27.94 -7.21
N VAL A 520 -76.26 28.23 -6.04
CA VAL A 520 -76.88 29.00 -4.94
C VAL A 520 -75.96 30.15 -4.53
N TRP A 521 -76.50 31.37 -4.43
CA TRP A 521 -75.76 32.61 -4.14
C TRP A 521 -76.24 33.24 -2.84
N CYS A 522 -75.32 33.67 -1.98
CA CYS A 522 -75.62 34.38 -0.74
C CYS A 522 -74.79 35.66 -0.65
N GLN A 523 -75.43 36.82 -0.82
CA GLN A 523 -74.74 38.12 -0.88
C GLN A 523 -74.36 38.70 0.48
N ASN A 524 -75.00 38.20 1.54
CA ASN A 524 -74.74 38.60 2.92
C ASN A 524 -74.77 37.35 3.80
N PHE A 525 -73.65 36.63 3.76
CA PHE A 525 -73.52 35.28 4.32
C PHE A 525 -73.65 35.25 5.85
N GLN A 526 -73.36 36.36 6.54
CA GLN A 526 -73.44 36.46 8.00
C GLN A 526 -74.84 36.83 8.51
N GLN A 527 -75.79 37.14 7.63
CA GLN A 527 -77.12 37.62 8.03
C GLN A 527 -78.28 36.87 7.35
N ASP A 528 -78.00 36.01 6.37
CA ASP A 528 -79.01 35.23 5.66
C ASP A 528 -79.54 34.06 6.52
N SER A 529 -80.87 33.89 6.53
CA SER A 529 -81.54 32.78 7.22
C SER A 529 -81.11 31.38 6.77
N ILE A 530 -80.70 31.22 5.50
CA ILE A 530 -80.24 29.91 4.99
C ILE A 530 -78.86 29.55 5.54
N THR A 531 -78.08 30.54 5.98
CA THR A 531 -76.71 30.38 6.45
C THR A 531 -76.59 30.53 7.97
N GLU A 532 -77.70 30.51 8.72
CA GLU A 532 -77.75 30.76 10.17
C GLU A 532 -76.77 29.88 10.97
N LEU A 533 -76.65 28.60 10.60
CA LEU A 533 -75.71 27.65 11.20
C LEU A 533 -74.23 28.02 10.99
N TRP A 534 -73.93 28.84 9.98
CA TRP A 534 -72.59 29.24 9.58
C TRP A 534 -72.26 30.71 9.88
N HIS A 535 -73.17 31.48 10.51
CA HIS A 535 -72.90 32.88 10.84
C HIS A 535 -71.67 33.04 11.74
N GLU A 536 -71.53 32.18 12.76
CA GLU A 536 -70.39 32.25 13.69
C GLU A 536 -69.03 31.95 13.00
N PRO A 537 -68.88 30.87 12.21
CA PRO A 537 -67.69 30.67 11.36
C PRO A 537 -67.48 31.77 10.32
N ALA A 538 -68.55 32.27 9.71
CA ALA A 538 -68.46 33.29 8.68
C ALA A 538 -67.94 34.63 9.22
N VAL A 539 -68.33 35.00 10.44
CA VAL A 539 -67.76 36.15 11.15
C VAL A 539 -66.29 35.88 11.49
N PHE A 540 -65.94 34.65 11.88
CA PHE A 540 -64.58 34.27 12.25
C PHE A 540 -63.59 34.31 11.07
N TYR A 541 -64.00 33.85 9.88
CA TYR A 541 -63.17 33.80 8.67
C TYR A 541 -63.39 34.97 7.70
N ASP A 542 -64.17 35.98 8.12
CA ASP A 542 -64.54 37.15 7.32
C ASP A 542 -65.18 36.77 5.97
N TRP A 543 -66.07 35.79 6.00
CA TRP A 543 -66.89 35.44 4.85
C TRP A 543 -68.14 36.32 4.87
N GLN A 544 -68.20 37.26 3.94
CA GLN A 544 -69.29 38.23 3.83
C GLN A 544 -70.30 37.83 2.76
N SER A 545 -69.90 37.05 1.77
CA SER A 545 -70.77 36.47 0.75
C SER A 545 -70.23 35.11 0.28
N SER A 546 -71.09 34.27 -0.29
CA SER A 546 -70.69 32.97 -0.84
C SER A 546 -71.39 32.60 -2.15
N ALA A 547 -70.77 31.67 -2.89
CA ALA A 547 -71.32 31.00 -4.06
C ALA A 547 -71.12 29.48 -3.99
N SER A 548 -72.18 28.72 -4.24
CA SER A 548 -72.19 27.26 -4.27
C SER A 548 -72.52 26.76 -5.68
N LEU A 549 -71.58 26.08 -6.34
CA LEU A 549 -71.70 25.66 -7.74
C LEU A 549 -71.50 24.14 -7.91
N PRO A 550 -72.45 23.38 -8.46
CA PRO A 550 -72.28 21.93 -8.67
C PRO A 550 -71.29 21.58 -9.81
N ILE A 551 -70.49 20.51 -9.63
CA ILE A 551 -69.57 19.94 -10.63
C ILE A 551 -70.10 18.57 -11.09
N TYR A 552 -70.01 18.29 -12.39
CA TYR A 552 -70.58 17.10 -13.03
C TYR A 552 -69.52 16.14 -13.59
N ARG A 553 -69.85 14.85 -13.62
CA ARG A 553 -69.13 13.82 -14.41
C ARG A 553 -70.16 12.96 -15.15
N LYS A 554 -70.04 12.82 -16.48
CA LYS A 554 -71.04 12.14 -17.33
C LYS A 554 -72.50 12.57 -17.05
N GLY A 555 -72.72 13.86 -16.77
CA GLY A 555 -74.05 14.46 -16.56
C GLY A 555 -74.70 14.23 -15.19
N LYS A 556 -73.96 13.68 -14.20
CA LYS A 556 -74.42 13.57 -12.80
C LYS A 556 -73.61 14.50 -11.90
N PRO A 557 -74.22 15.20 -10.92
CA PRO A 557 -73.47 16.00 -9.96
C PRO A 557 -72.63 15.06 -9.10
N VAL A 558 -71.31 15.23 -9.13
CA VAL A 558 -70.34 14.41 -8.38
C VAL A 558 -69.65 15.20 -7.28
N GLY A 559 -69.83 16.53 -7.26
CA GLY A 559 -69.22 17.41 -6.27
C GLY A 559 -69.75 18.84 -6.30
N ILE A 560 -69.18 19.68 -5.45
CA ILE A 560 -69.45 21.12 -5.35
C ILE A 560 -68.14 21.90 -5.48
N PHE A 561 -68.23 23.08 -6.07
CA PHE A 561 -67.23 24.14 -6.02
C PHE A 561 -67.79 25.32 -5.23
N MET A 562 -67.14 25.65 -4.13
CA MET A 562 -67.56 26.66 -3.17
C MET A 562 -66.61 27.84 -3.16
N LEU A 563 -67.17 29.05 -3.14
CA LEU A 563 -66.41 30.30 -3.11
C LEU A 563 -66.94 31.23 -2.03
N TYR A 564 -66.03 31.86 -1.29
CA TYR A 564 -66.34 32.85 -0.28
C TYR A 564 -65.60 34.15 -0.57
N SER A 565 -66.27 35.27 -0.38
CA SER A 565 -65.67 36.60 -0.49
C SER A 565 -65.80 37.34 0.84
N ASN A 566 -64.79 38.12 1.17
CA ASN A 566 -64.82 39.07 2.29
C ASN A 566 -65.52 40.39 1.96
N ILE A 567 -66.28 40.44 0.87
CA ILE A 567 -67.03 41.61 0.47
C ILE A 567 -68.51 41.22 0.44
N THR A 568 -69.37 42.00 1.11
CA THR A 568 -70.83 41.88 0.97
C THR A 568 -71.22 42.31 -0.44
N ASP A 569 -72.17 41.63 -1.07
CA ASP A 569 -72.56 41.88 -2.47
C ASP A 569 -71.38 41.70 -3.46
N ALA A 570 -70.51 40.72 -3.22
CA ALA A 570 -69.40 40.42 -4.12
C ALA A 570 -69.86 39.83 -5.46
N PHE A 571 -70.98 39.11 -5.46
CA PHE A 571 -71.43 38.28 -6.60
C PHE A 571 -72.55 38.96 -7.39
N ASP A 572 -72.32 40.14 -7.94
CA ASP A 572 -73.28 40.76 -8.85
C ASP A 572 -73.57 39.89 -10.10
N ASP A 573 -74.59 40.24 -10.87
CA ASP A 573 -75.06 39.43 -12.02
C ASP A 573 -73.93 39.11 -13.02
N ALA A 574 -72.94 39.99 -13.17
CA ALA A 574 -71.80 39.78 -14.07
C ALA A 574 -70.83 38.75 -13.50
N ALA A 575 -70.54 38.81 -12.20
CA ALA A 575 -69.70 37.82 -11.52
C ALA A 575 -70.35 36.43 -11.51
N GLN A 576 -71.66 36.32 -11.28
CA GLN A 576 -72.37 35.03 -11.24
C GLN A 576 -72.24 34.24 -12.55
N ASN A 577 -72.41 34.90 -13.69
CA ASN A 577 -72.33 34.25 -15.01
C ASN A 577 -70.94 33.64 -15.28
N LEU A 578 -69.87 34.36 -14.93
CA LEU A 578 -68.49 33.90 -15.14
C LEU A 578 -68.15 32.69 -14.26
N LEU A 579 -68.66 32.65 -13.03
CA LEU A 579 -68.40 31.54 -12.11
C LEU A 579 -69.14 30.26 -12.55
N ILE A 580 -70.34 30.39 -13.11
CA ILE A 580 -71.06 29.25 -13.71
C ILE A 580 -70.28 28.65 -14.88
N GLU A 581 -69.73 29.49 -15.76
CA GLU A 581 -68.88 29.06 -16.88
C GLU A 581 -67.67 28.25 -16.37
N MET A 582 -67.02 28.75 -15.33
CA MET A 582 -65.88 28.08 -14.69
C MET A 582 -66.22 26.67 -14.18
N ALA A 583 -67.38 26.50 -13.53
CA ALA A 583 -67.82 25.19 -13.02
C ALA A 583 -68.10 24.17 -14.15
N MET A 584 -68.60 24.63 -15.30
CA MET A 584 -68.82 23.77 -16.47
C MET A 584 -67.50 23.31 -17.11
N ASP A 585 -66.53 24.21 -17.24
CA ASP A 585 -65.22 23.89 -17.82
C ASP A 585 -64.46 22.86 -16.96
N ILE A 586 -64.52 22.98 -15.63
CA ILE A 586 -63.97 21.99 -14.70
C ILE A 586 -64.62 20.61 -14.91
N SER A 587 -65.95 20.57 -15.03
CA SER A 587 -66.70 19.31 -15.24
C SER A 587 -66.25 18.58 -16.52
N TYR A 588 -65.96 19.32 -17.59
CA TYR A 588 -65.46 18.74 -18.85
C TYR A 588 -64.06 18.13 -18.73
N ALA A 589 -63.15 18.80 -18.00
CA ALA A 589 -61.77 18.34 -17.83
C ALA A 589 -61.66 16.97 -17.12
N LEU A 590 -62.52 16.72 -16.13
CA LEU A 590 -62.55 15.46 -15.39
C LEU A 590 -62.88 14.25 -16.28
N ASP A 591 -63.76 14.42 -17.27
CA ASP A 591 -64.09 13.36 -18.22
C ASP A 591 -62.91 13.05 -19.18
N ASP A 592 -62.00 14.01 -19.46
CA ASP A 592 -60.84 13.83 -20.35
C ASP A 592 -59.67 13.08 -19.69
N PHE A 593 -59.34 13.41 -18.43
CA PHE A 593 -58.22 12.76 -17.72
C PHE A 593 -58.41 11.26 -17.52
N ALA A 594 -59.64 10.82 -17.24
CA ALA A 594 -59.95 9.40 -17.07
C ALA A 594 -59.60 8.56 -18.31
N ASN A 595 -59.71 9.13 -19.52
CA ASN A 595 -59.42 8.42 -20.77
C ASN A 595 -57.92 8.35 -21.09
N LYS A 596 -57.11 9.35 -20.68
CA LYS A 596 -55.68 9.42 -21.01
C LYS A 596 -54.80 8.46 -20.17
N ALA A 597 -55.17 8.21 -18.92
CA ALA A 597 -54.38 7.35 -18.01
C ALA A 597 -54.32 5.88 -18.46
N GLU A 598 -55.36 5.37 -19.12
CA GLU A 598 -55.44 3.98 -19.59
C GLU A 598 -54.48 3.70 -20.77
N HIS A 599 -54.29 4.67 -21.65
CA HIS A 599 -53.42 4.53 -22.82
C HIS A 599 -51.92 4.57 -22.50
N LYS A 600 -51.49 5.42 -21.54
CA LYS A 600 -50.05 5.65 -21.23
C LYS A 600 -49.36 4.44 -20.57
N LEU A 601 -50.09 3.64 -19.79
CA LEU A 601 -49.55 2.49 -19.06
C LEU A 601 -49.06 1.35 -19.98
N VAL A 602 -49.72 1.17 -21.13
CA VAL A 602 -49.40 0.09 -22.09
C VAL A 602 -48.14 0.42 -22.90
N GLU A 603 -47.97 1.69 -23.31
CA GLU A 603 -46.81 2.14 -24.10
C GLU A 603 -45.51 2.12 -23.30
N ASP A 604 -45.55 2.52 -22.02
CA ASP A 604 -44.37 2.56 -21.14
C ASP A 604 -43.76 1.17 -20.87
N GLN A 605 -44.59 0.12 -20.82
CA GLN A 605 -44.09 -1.25 -20.63
C GLN A 605 -43.35 -1.77 -21.87
N GLN A 606 -43.86 -1.47 -23.07
CA GLN A 606 -43.22 -1.88 -24.32
C GLN A 606 -41.89 -1.15 -24.55
N HIS A 607 -41.85 0.16 -24.29
CA HIS A 607 -40.63 0.96 -24.43
C HIS A 607 -39.52 0.50 -23.47
N LYS A 608 -39.87 0.16 -22.22
CA LYS A 608 -38.90 -0.36 -21.22
C LYS A 608 -38.26 -1.67 -21.67
N LEU A 609 -39.03 -2.62 -22.19
CA LEU A 609 -38.49 -3.91 -22.67
C LEU A 609 -37.57 -3.74 -23.89
N ALA A 610 -37.94 -2.90 -24.86
CA ALA A 610 -37.10 -2.60 -26.02
C ALA A 610 -35.78 -1.94 -25.62
N THR A 611 -35.82 -0.99 -24.68
CA THR A 611 -34.63 -0.29 -24.18
C THR A 611 -33.66 -1.25 -23.48
N VAL A 612 -34.16 -2.22 -22.70
CA VAL A 612 -33.31 -3.21 -22.01
C VAL A 612 -32.56 -4.11 -23.00
N VAL A 613 -33.19 -4.52 -24.10
CA VAL A 613 -32.55 -5.33 -25.15
C VAL A 613 -31.51 -4.51 -25.92
N GLU A 614 -31.83 -3.26 -26.25
CA GLU A 614 -30.95 -2.37 -27.01
C GLU A 614 -29.71 -1.94 -26.21
N GLN A 615 -29.85 -1.72 -24.90
CA GLN A 615 -28.76 -1.31 -23.99
C GLN A 615 -28.01 -2.48 -23.33
N SER A 616 -28.33 -3.72 -23.69
CA SER A 616 -27.60 -4.89 -23.19
C SER A 616 -26.14 -4.84 -23.62
N THR A 617 -25.22 -5.14 -22.69
CA THR A 617 -23.77 -5.21 -22.97
C THR A 617 -23.39 -6.45 -23.79
N ASN A 618 -24.25 -7.47 -23.83
CA ASN A 618 -24.07 -8.63 -24.69
C ASN A 618 -24.64 -8.35 -26.07
N ALA A 619 -23.95 -8.85 -27.09
CA ALA A 619 -24.44 -8.79 -28.46
C ALA A 619 -25.62 -9.73 -28.63
N ILE A 620 -26.78 -9.16 -28.98
CA ILE A 620 -28.03 -9.89 -29.22
C ILE A 620 -28.33 -9.87 -30.71
N LEU A 621 -28.74 -11.03 -31.21
CA LEU A 621 -29.01 -11.31 -32.62
C LEU A 621 -30.25 -12.20 -32.68
N ILE A 622 -31.22 -11.86 -33.53
CA ILE A 622 -32.39 -12.70 -33.82
C ILE A 622 -32.38 -13.04 -35.31
N THR A 623 -32.61 -14.32 -35.63
CA THR A 623 -32.73 -14.81 -37.01
C THR A 623 -34.05 -15.53 -37.24
N ASP A 624 -34.45 -15.64 -38.51
CA ASP A 624 -35.45 -16.62 -38.94
C ASP A 624 -34.94 -18.08 -38.81
N LEU A 625 -35.75 -19.06 -39.23
CA LEU A 625 -35.43 -20.48 -39.17
C LEU A 625 -34.36 -20.91 -40.19
N GLU A 626 -34.17 -20.15 -41.26
CA GLU A 626 -33.09 -20.30 -42.25
C GLU A 626 -31.78 -19.61 -41.80
N ALA A 627 -31.78 -19.03 -40.60
CA ALA A 627 -30.69 -18.25 -40.02
C ALA A 627 -30.33 -16.96 -40.77
N ASN A 628 -31.30 -16.30 -41.39
CA ASN A 628 -31.12 -14.93 -41.88
C ASN A 628 -31.38 -13.94 -40.74
N ILE A 629 -30.48 -12.98 -40.59
CA ILE A 629 -30.52 -11.99 -39.50
C ILE A 629 -31.69 -11.02 -39.69
N GLU A 630 -32.57 -10.94 -38.71
CA GLU A 630 -33.70 -9.99 -38.71
C GLU A 630 -33.44 -8.78 -37.82
N TYR A 631 -32.78 -9.01 -36.68
CA TYR A 631 -32.48 -8.00 -35.68
C TYR A 631 -31.10 -8.23 -35.06
N VAL A 632 -30.43 -7.13 -34.74
CA VAL A 632 -29.23 -7.08 -33.91
C VAL A 632 -29.28 -5.82 -33.04
N ASN A 633 -28.78 -5.90 -31.81
CA ASN A 633 -28.69 -4.73 -30.93
C ASN A 633 -27.41 -3.91 -31.14
N GLN A 634 -27.30 -2.78 -30.46
CA GLN A 634 -26.12 -1.91 -30.47
C GLN A 634 -24.82 -2.66 -30.13
N ALA A 635 -24.80 -3.51 -29.09
CA ALA A 635 -23.61 -4.25 -28.69
C ALA A 635 -23.11 -5.22 -29.77
N PHE A 636 -24.00 -5.82 -30.58
CA PHE A 636 -23.59 -6.59 -31.76
C PHE A 636 -22.86 -5.72 -32.78
N SER A 637 -23.36 -4.50 -33.01
CA SER A 637 -22.79 -3.60 -34.01
C SER A 637 -21.39 -3.12 -33.60
N GLU A 638 -21.20 -2.81 -32.32
CA GLU A 638 -19.90 -2.44 -31.76
C GLU A 638 -18.92 -3.62 -31.79
N MET A 639 -19.38 -4.82 -31.43
CA MET A 639 -18.55 -6.02 -31.38
C MET A 639 -18.17 -6.56 -32.76
N SER A 640 -19.08 -6.56 -33.74
CA SER A 640 -18.82 -7.11 -35.07
C SER A 640 -18.31 -6.07 -36.07
N SER A 641 -18.49 -4.79 -35.75
CA SER A 641 -18.29 -3.64 -36.65
C SER A 641 -19.20 -3.65 -37.89
N TYR A 642 -20.28 -4.43 -37.86
CA TYR A 642 -21.34 -4.43 -38.85
C TYR A 642 -22.60 -3.80 -38.28
N SER A 643 -23.22 -2.88 -39.01
CA SER A 643 -24.52 -2.32 -38.65
C SER A 643 -25.66 -3.26 -39.05
N LEU A 644 -26.82 -3.16 -38.38
CA LEU A 644 -28.03 -3.91 -38.75
C LEU A 644 -28.36 -3.78 -40.24
N ALA A 645 -28.25 -2.59 -40.82
CA ALA A 645 -28.56 -2.35 -42.23
C ALA A 645 -27.67 -3.17 -43.20
N GLU A 646 -26.47 -3.53 -42.78
CA GLU A 646 -25.52 -4.30 -43.59
C GLU A 646 -25.69 -5.81 -43.43
N VAL A 647 -26.15 -6.27 -42.27
CA VAL A 647 -26.30 -7.71 -41.97
C VAL A 647 -27.72 -8.22 -42.06
N LYS A 648 -28.73 -7.34 -42.10
CA LYS A 648 -30.12 -7.74 -42.21
C LYS A 648 -30.35 -8.59 -43.48
N GLY A 649 -30.93 -9.76 -43.31
CA GLY A 649 -31.16 -10.75 -44.36
C GLY A 649 -29.94 -11.59 -44.74
N LEU A 650 -28.76 -11.34 -44.15
CA LEU A 650 -27.58 -12.18 -44.33
C LEU A 650 -27.53 -13.28 -43.28
N ASN A 651 -26.78 -14.34 -43.56
CA ASN A 651 -26.54 -15.41 -42.61
C ASN A 651 -25.33 -15.07 -41.69
N PRO A 652 -25.38 -15.34 -40.36
CA PRO A 652 -24.29 -15.08 -39.41
C PRO A 652 -22.93 -15.67 -39.78
N ARG A 653 -22.87 -16.58 -40.76
CA ARG A 653 -21.62 -17.08 -41.35
C ARG A 653 -20.70 -15.99 -41.91
N VAL A 654 -21.22 -14.78 -42.19
CA VAL A 654 -20.39 -13.60 -42.52
C VAL A 654 -19.35 -13.28 -41.44
N LEU A 655 -19.58 -13.69 -40.20
CA LEU A 655 -18.66 -13.51 -39.07
C LEU A 655 -17.61 -14.63 -38.95
N GLN A 656 -17.67 -15.71 -39.74
CA GLN A 656 -16.77 -16.86 -39.56
C GLN A 656 -15.30 -16.50 -39.87
N SER A 657 -14.40 -16.76 -38.92
CA SER A 657 -12.95 -16.62 -39.11
C SER A 657 -12.32 -17.81 -39.84
N GLY A 658 -12.91 -19.01 -39.68
CA GLY A 658 -12.34 -20.29 -40.11
C GLY A 658 -11.50 -21.01 -39.03
N LYS A 659 -11.31 -20.41 -37.85
CA LYS A 659 -10.53 -21.02 -36.73
C LYS A 659 -11.36 -21.92 -35.80
N THR A 660 -12.67 -21.75 -35.78
CA THR A 660 -13.57 -22.66 -35.07
C THR A 660 -13.73 -23.96 -35.84
N LEU A 661 -13.52 -25.09 -35.17
CA LEU A 661 -13.65 -26.43 -35.76
C LEU A 661 -15.06 -26.65 -36.34
N ALA A 662 -15.14 -27.29 -37.51
CA ALA A 662 -16.41 -27.56 -38.18
C ALA A 662 -17.40 -28.35 -37.31
N THR A 663 -16.88 -29.30 -36.52
CA THR A 663 -17.67 -30.14 -35.60
C THR A 663 -18.46 -29.31 -34.58
N ILE A 664 -17.94 -28.15 -34.15
CA ILE A 664 -18.63 -27.26 -33.20
C ILE A 664 -19.90 -26.66 -33.83
N TYR A 665 -19.86 -26.32 -35.13
CA TYR A 665 -21.04 -25.83 -35.85
C TYR A 665 -22.05 -26.94 -36.12
N ASP A 666 -21.58 -28.16 -36.42
CA ASP A 666 -22.46 -29.32 -36.62
C ASP A 666 -23.23 -29.65 -35.33
N ASP A 667 -22.53 -29.66 -34.18
CA ASP A 667 -23.14 -29.85 -32.86
C ASP A 667 -24.15 -28.74 -32.52
N MET A 668 -23.82 -27.48 -32.84
CA MET A 668 -24.72 -26.35 -32.65
C MET A 668 -26.03 -26.54 -33.42
N TRP A 669 -25.95 -26.84 -34.72
CA TRP A 669 -27.12 -27.02 -35.57
C TRP A 669 -27.97 -28.23 -35.13
N ALA A 670 -27.34 -29.32 -34.72
CA ALA A 670 -28.04 -30.50 -34.24
C ALA A 670 -28.89 -30.22 -32.99
N LEU A 671 -28.43 -29.35 -32.07
CA LEU A 671 -29.19 -29.00 -30.87
C LEU A 671 -30.32 -28.00 -31.17
N ILE A 672 -30.02 -26.89 -31.85
CA ILE A 672 -31.02 -25.81 -32.03
C ILE A 672 -32.14 -26.20 -32.98
N ALA A 673 -31.88 -27.04 -33.98
CA ALA A 673 -32.92 -27.59 -34.86
C ALA A 673 -33.89 -28.54 -34.13
N ASN A 674 -33.44 -29.19 -33.06
CA ASN A 674 -34.26 -30.06 -32.22
C ASN A 674 -34.96 -29.31 -31.06
N GLY A 675 -34.97 -27.97 -31.08
CA GLY A 675 -35.62 -27.17 -30.04
C GLY A 675 -34.77 -26.98 -28.78
N GLN A 676 -33.51 -27.41 -28.76
CA GLN A 676 -32.62 -27.31 -27.60
C GLN A 676 -31.74 -26.07 -27.67
N SER A 677 -31.25 -25.61 -26.51
CA SER A 677 -30.29 -24.49 -26.46
C SER A 677 -28.87 -24.99 -26.62
N TRP A 678 -28.03 -24.25 -27.35
CA TRP A 678 -26.61 -24.54 -27.50
C TRP A 678 -25.75 -23.46 -26.82
N ARG A 679 -24.63 -23.87 -26.24
CA ARG A 679 -23.61 -22.98 -25.65
C ARG A 679 -22.23 -23.42 -26.10
N GLY A 680 -21.41 -22.48 -26.54
CA GLY A 680 -20.02 -22.74 -26.90
C GLY A 680 -19.23 -21.49 -27.25
N GLU A 681 -17.97 -21.69 -27.62
CA GLU A 681 -17.05 -20.62 -27.98
C GLU A 681 -16.80 -20.60 -29.49
N LEU A 682 -16.89 -19.43 -30.09
CA LEU A 682 -16.75 -19.21 -31.52
C LEU A 682 -15.71 -18.11 -31.75
N THR A 683 -14.77 -18.34 -32.66
CA THR A 683 -13.83 -17.32 -33.11
C THR A 683 -14.37 -16.70 -34.38
N ASN A 684 -14.75 -15.43 -34.28
CA ASN A 684 -15.32 -14.64 -35.36
C ASN A 684 -14.30 -13.63 -35.90
N ARG A 685 -14.63 -13.06 -37.05
CA ARG A 685 -13.86 -12.00 -37.70
C ARG A 685 -14.74 -10.77 -37.88
N ARG A 686 -14.24 -9.62 -37.45
CA ARG A 686 -14.90 -8.31 -37.60
C ARG A 686 -14.84 -7.86 -39.07
N LYS A 687 -15.59 -6.81 -39.38
CA LYS A 687 -15.57 -6.19 -40.71
C LYS A 687 -14.19 -5.72 -41.17
N ASP A 688 -13.34 -5.25 -40.24
CA ASP A 688 -11.97 -4.78 -40.53
C ASP A 688 -10.94 -5.91 -40.71
N GLY A 689 -11.35 -7.17 -40.53
CA GLY A 689 -10.49 -8.35 -40.64
C GLY A 689 -9.87 -8.82 -39.32
N SER A 690 -9.99 -8.06 -38.23
CA SER A 690 -9.52 -8.49 -36.91
C SER A 690 -10.37 -9.65 -36.36
N GLU A 691 -9.73 -10.55 -35.62
CA GLU A 691 -10.40 -11.72 -35.03
C GLU A 691 -10.78 -11.47 -33.58
N TYR A 692 -11.86 -12.10 -33.14
CA TYR A 692 -12.33 -12.02 -31.76
C TYR A 692 -13.05 -13.32 -31.37
N THR A 693 -12.91 -13.72 -30.11
CA THR A 693 -13.58 -14.92 -29.58
C THR A 693 -14.80 -14.51 -28.77
N VAL A 694 -15.93 -15.16 -29.08
CA VAL A 694 -17.19 -14.97 -28.36
C VAL A 694 -17.61 -16.26 -27.68
N ARG A 695 -18.16 -16.12 -26.48
CA ARG A 695 -18.98 -17.15 -25.87
C ARG A 695 -20.43 -16.92 -26.30
N ALA A 696 -20.99 -17.88 -27.01
CA ALA A 696 -22.32 -17.77 -27.61
C ALA A 696 -23.30 -18.71 -26.91
N PHE A 697 -24.50 -18.19 -26.66
CA PHE A 697 -25.69 -18.94 -26.26
C PHE A 697 -26.75 -18.75 -27.33
N ILE A 698 -27.30 -19.85 -27.86
CA ILE A 698 -28.27 -19.83 -28.96
C ILE A 698 -29.47 -20.69 -28.57
N THR A 699 -30.67 -20.12 -28.67
CA THR A 699 -31.91 -20.78 -28.27
C THR A 699 -33.05 -20.49 -29.25
N PRO A 700 -33.91 -21.47 -29.58
CA PRO A 700 -35.09 -21.23 -30.40
C PRO A 700 -36.19 -20.49 -29.63
N LEU A 701 -36.82 -19.51 -30.27
CA LEU A 701 -38.03 -18.83 -29.77
C LEU A 701 -39.27 -19.58 -30.23
N LEU A 702 -40.15 -19.93 -29.28
CA LEU A 702 -41.33 -20.76 -29.52
C LEU A 702 -42.60 -19.90 -29.58
N ASP A 703 -43.54 -20.26 -30.47
CA ASP A 703 -44.89 -19.69 -30.50
C ASP A 703 -45.80 -20.28 -29.40
N THR A 704 -47.05 -19.82 -29.32
CA THR A 704 -48.06 -20.32 -28.38
C THR A 704 -48.43 -21.79 -28.60
N ASN A 705 -48.07 -22.38 -29.75
CA ASN A 705 -48.31 -23.78 -30.11
C ASN A 705 -47.05 -24.66 -29.87
N GLY A 706 -45.96 -24.08 -29.38
CA GLY A 706 -44.69 -24.78 -29.12
C GLY A 706 -43.79 -24.98 -30.34
N ASN A 707 -44.08 -24.34 -31.48
CA ASN A 707 -43.24 -24.43 -32.67
C ASN A 707 -42.16 -23.33 -32.66
N ALA A 708 -40.95 -23.66 -33.10
CA ALA A 708 -39.89 -22.67 -33.27
C ALA A 708 -40.25 -21.67 -34.38
N THR A 709 -40.05 -20.38 -34.11
CA THR A 709 -40.29 -19.29 -35.06
C THR A 709 -39.02 -18.56 -35.46
N HIS A 710 -38.08 -18.42 -34.52
CA HIS A 710 -36.83 -17.65 -34.68
C HIS A 710 -35.73 -18.29 -33.83
N TYR A 711 -34.47 -17.91 -34.07
CA TYR A 711 -33.37 -18.19 -33.15
C TYR A 711 -32.87 -16.91 -32.48
N LEU A 712 -32.78 -16.93 -31.15
CA LEU A 712 -32.16 -15.88 -30.35
C LEU A 712 -30.72 -16.29 -30.02
N SER A 713 -29.76 -15.44 -30.38
CA SER A 713 -28.35 -15.59 -30.03
C SER A 713 -27.90 -14.44 -29.13
N VAL A 714 -27.29 -14.79 -28.00
CA VAL A 714 -26.62 -13.87 -27.08
C VAL A 714 -25.14 -14.21 -27.06
N LYS A 715 -24.28 -13.21 -27.29
CA LYS A 715 -22.84 -13.38 -27.43
C LYS A 715 -22.09 -12.42 -26.51
N GLU A 716 -21.18 -12.97 -25.73
CA GLU A 716 -20.23 -12.25 -24.86
C GLU A 716 -18.85 -12.27 -25.52
N ASN A 717 -18.18 -11.13 -25.64
CA ASN A 717 -16.80 -11.07 -26.14
C ASN A 717 -15.83 -11.42 -25.00
N ILE A 718 -15.08 -12.51 -25.15
CA ILE A 718 -14.13 -13.01 -24.14
C ILE A 718 -12.66 -12.87 -24.59
N THR A 719 -12.39 -12.12 -25.66
CA THR A 719 -11.06 -11.99 -26.26
C THR A 719 -10.05 -11.41 -25.25
N GLU A 720 -10.39 -10.27 -24.62
CA GLU A 720 -9.51 -9.63 -23.62
C GLU A 720 -9.27 -10.53 -22.40
N GLN A 721 -10.28 -11.30 -21.98
CA GLN A 721 -10.14 -12.25 -20.88
C GLN A 721 -9.13 -13.36 -21.23
N LEU A 722 -9.25 -13.97 -22.41
CA LEU A 722 -8.35 -15.04 -22.84
C LEU A 722 -6.92 -14.51 -23.07
N GLU A 723 -6.77 -13.30 -23.60
CA GLU A 723 -5.46 -12.64 -23.75
C GLU A 723 -4.84 -12.31 -22.39
N ALA A 724 -5.64 -11.82 -21.44
CA ALA A 724 -5.20 -11.55 -20.08
C ALA A 724 -4.79 -12.85 -19.36
N GLU A 725 -5.55 -13.93 -19.49
CA GLU A 725 -5.21 -15.24 -18.93
C GLU A 725 -3.91 -15.80 -19.52
N ALA A 726 -3.74 -15.74 -20.85
CA ALA A 726 -2.50 -16.15 -21.52
C ALA A 726 -1.31 -15.29 -21.06
N ARG A 727 -1.52 -13.98 -20.88
CA ARG A 727 -0.51 -13.06 -20.37
C ARG A 727 -0.15 -13.36 -18.91
N ILE A 728 -1.13 -13.61 -18.05
CA ILE A 728 -0.92 -14.00 -16.65
C ILE A 728 -0.11 -15.30 -16.59
N GLN A 729 -0.44 -16.30 -17.40
CA GLN A 729 0.35 -17.52 -17.50
C GLN A 729 1.79 -17.24 -17.96
N HIS A 730 1.98 -16.38 -18.96
CA HIS A 730 3.32 -16.00 -19.40
C HIS A 730 4.11 -15.27 -18.29
N LEU A 731 3.47 -14.35 -17.56
CA LEU A 731 4.08 -13.63 -16.42
C LEU A 731 4.46 -14.57 -15.26
N ALA A 732 3.63 -15.59 -15.01
CA ALA A 732 3.84 -16.55 -13.93
C ALA A 732 5.01 -17.51 -14.17
N TYR A 733 5.32 -17.82 -15.43
CA TYR A 733 6.27 -18.90 -15.78
C TYR A 733 7.53 -18.46 -16.54
N PHE A 734 7.65 -17.19 -16.94
CA PHE A 734 8.79 -16.69 -17.71
C PHE A 734 9.37 -15.37 -17.14
N ASP A 735 10.69 -15.22 -17.28
CA ASP A 735 11.41 -13.98 -17.00
C ASP A 735 11.08 -12.90 -18.05
N GLN A 736 10.70 -11.71 -17.58
CA GLN A 736 10.19 -10.64 -18.45
C GLN A 736 11.27 -10.03 -19.36
N LEU A 737 12.52 -10.04 -18.91
CA LEU A 737 13.61 -9.43 -19.68
C LEU A 737 14.11 -10.38 -20.77
N THR A 738 14.41 -11.62 -20.40
CA THR A 738 15.08 -12.58 -21.29
C THR A 738 14.13 -13.50 -22.04
N GLY A 739 12.87 -13.60 -21.59
CA GLY A 739 11.89 -14.56 -22.11
C GLY A 739 12.25 -16.03 -21.83
N LEU A 740 13.20 -16.28 -20.93
CA LEU A 740 13.52 -17.63 -20.45
C LEU A 740 12.49 -18.09 -19.42
N PRO A 741 12.31 -19.41 -19.23
CA PRO A 741 11.66 -19.95 -18.04
C PRO A 741 12.17 -19.27 -16.77
N ASN A 742 11.26 -18.92 -15.86
CA ASN A 742 11.63 -18.44 -14.53
C ASN A 742 11.84 -19.62 -13.56
N ARG A 743 12.14 -19.31 -12.30
CA ARG A 743 12.37 -20.31 -11.24
C ARG A 743 11.22 -21.32 -11.09
N ILE A 744 9.96 -20.90 -11.24
CA ILE A 744 8.80 -21.78 -11.10
C ILE A 744 8.79 -22.83 -12.21
N ARG A 745 8.85 -22.38 -13.46
CA ARG A 745 8.87 -23.28 -14.62
C ARG A 745 10.11 -24.16 -14.66
N MET A 746 11.25 -23.66 -14.21
CA MET A 746 12.48 -24.43 -14.08
C MET A 746 12.32 -25.59 -13.08
N ASN A 747 11.80 -25.32 -11.87
CA ASN A 747 11.55 -26.35 -10.87
C ASN A 747 10.59 -27.43 -11.37
N ASP A 748 9.52 -27.05 -12.09
CA ASP A 748 8.60 -28.01 -12.70
C ASP A 748 9.30 -28.93 -13.71
N ARG A 749 10.18 -28.37 -14.55
CA ARG A 749 11.00 -29.17 -15.49
C ARG A 749 12.03 -30.03 -14.80
N PHE A 750 12.65 -29.52 -13.75
CA PHE A 750 13.61 -30.26 -12.95
C PHE A 750 12.97 -31.49 -12.30
N ASN A 751 11.81 -31.31 -11.65
CA ASN A 751 11.04 -32.40 -11.06
C ASN A 751 10.62 -33.43 -12.11
N TYR A 752 10.15 -32.97 -13.27
CA TYR A 752 9.80 -33.87 -14.37
C TYR A 752 11.01 -34.69 -14.86
N SER A 753 12.15 -34.04 -15.10
CA SER A 753 13.37 -34.69 -15.61
C SER A 753 14.02 -35.63 -14.60
N ILE A 754 14.04 -35.31 -13.30
CA ILE A 754 14.49 -36.24 -12.24
C ILE A 754 13.62 -37.50 -12.25
N ASN A 755 12.29 -37.35 -12.27
CA ASN A 755 11.38 -38.50 -12.27
C ASN A 755 11.58 -39.39 -13.51
N LEU A 756 11.84 -38.79 -14.68
CA LEU A 756 12.14 -39.53 -15.90
C LEU A 756 13.48 -40.26 -15.79
N ALA A 757 14.54 -39.56 -15.36
CA ALA A 757 15.88 -40.10 -15.18
C ALA A 757 15.91 -41.24 -14.16
N GLN A 758 15.16 -41.12 -13.06
CA GLN A 758 15.02 -42.18 -12.05
C GLN A 758 14.38 -43.45 -12.62
N ARG A 759 13.37 -43.32 -13.47
CA ARG A 759 12.70 -44.48 -14.11
C ARG A 759 13.57 -45.12 -15.19
N ALA A 760 14.29 -44.32 -15.95
CA ALA A 760 15.15 -44.77 -17.05
C ALA A 760 16.57 -45.15 -16.60
N ASN A 761 16.91 -44.95 -15.32
CA ASN A 761 18.25 -45.09 -14.77
C ASN A 761 19.31 -44.29 -15.55
N GLN A 762 18.95 -43.06 -15.91
CA GLN A 762 19.79 -42.12 -16.66
C GLN A 762 20.38 -41.04 -15.73
N THR A 763 21.44 -40.39 -16.19
CA THR A 763 22.04 -39.24 -15.51
C THR A 763 21.48 -37.93 -16.06
N LEU A 764 21.54 -36.88 -15.24
CA LEU A 764 21.28 -35.52 -15.68
C LEU A 764 22.33 -34.59 -15.07
N ALA A 765 22.66 -33.53 -15.79
CA ALA A 765 23.60 -32.52 -15.34
C ALA A 765 22.88 -31.20 -15.08
N VAL A 766 23.30 -30.52 -14.03
CA VAL A 766 22.75 -29.24 -13.59
C VAL A 766 23.90 -28.27 -13.53
N MET A 767 23.82 -27.19 -14.29
CA MET A 767 24.83 -26.14 -14.31
C MET A 767 24.23 -24.87 -13.73
N PHE A 768 24.91 -24.31 -12.75
CA PHE A 768 24.63 -22.99 -12.21
C PHE A 768 25.72 -22.05 -12.69
N PHE A 769 25.37 -20.90 -13.24
CA PHE A 769 26.37 -19.95 -13.70
C PHE A 769 25.96 -18.50 -13.58
N ASP A 770 26.97 -17.66 -13.43
CA ASP A 770 26.88 -16.25 -13.13
C ASP A 770 27.84 -15.45 -14.02
N LEU A 771 27.41 -14.26 -14.44
CA LEU A 771 28.21 -13.37 -15.28
C LEU A 771 29.25 -12.65 -14.43
N ASP A 772 30.53 -12.87 -14.75
CA ASP A 772 31.62 -12.22 -14.04
C ASP A 772 31.55 -10.70 -14.25
N HIS A 773 31.78 -9.92 -13.18
CA HIS A 773 31.83 -8.46 -13.24
C HIS A 773 30.57 -7.77 -13.82
N PHE A 774 29.41 -8.43 -13.86
CA PHE A 774 28.16 -7.85 -14.38
C PHE A 774 27.77 -6.56 -13.65
N LYS A 775 27.99 -6.52 -12.33
CA LYS A 775 27.80 -5.30 -11.53
C LYS A 775 28.64 -4.12 -12.05
N THR A 776 29.90 -4.35 -12.38
CA THR A 776 30.79 -3.31 -12.92
C THR A 776 30.27 -2.78 -14.25
N ILE A 777 29.71 -3.64 -15.10
CA ILE A 777 29.09 -3.24 -16.37
C ILE A 777 27.88 -2.34 -16.10
N ASN A 778 27.00 -2.72 -15.17
CA ASN A 778 25.85 -1.90 -14.78
C ASN A 778 26.28 -0.55 -14.17
N ASP A 779 27.29 -0.55 -13.31
CA ASP A 779 27.77 0.65 -12.63
C ASP A 779 28.47 1.62 -13.62
N THR A 780 29.07 1.10 -14.70
CA THR A 780 29.83 1.89 -15.68
C THR A 780 28.99 2.36 -16.85
N LEU A 781 28.11 1.50 -17.38
CA LEU A 781 27.35 1.73 -18.62
C LEU A 781 25.83 1.86 -18.39
N GLY A 782 25.38 1.67 -17.15
CA GLY A 782 23.98 1.73 -16.76
C GLY A 782 23.24 0.41 -16.94
N HIS A 783 22.10 0.29 -16.24
CA HIS A 783 21.28 -0.92 -16.24
C HIS A 783 20.75 -1.34 -17.63
N ASN A 784 20.50 -0.39 -18.53
CA ASN A 784 20.04 -0.69 -19.89
C ASN A 784 21.10 -1.49 -20.68
N ALA A 785 22.38 -1.16 -20.54
CA ALA A 785 23.47 -1.92 -21.16
C ALA A 785 23.55 -3.34 -20.58
N GLY A 786 23.39 -3.49 -19.25
CA GLY A 786 23.30 -4.81 -18.63
C GLY A 786 22.10 -5.63 -19.10
N ASP A 787 20.95 -5.00 -19.27
CA ASP A 787 19.75 -5.66 -19.79
C ASP A 787 19.95 -6.17 -21.23
N LYS A 788 20.53 -5.35 -22.10
CA LYS A 788 20.89 -5.75 -23.46
C LYS A 788 21.90 -6.90 -23.47
N LEU A 789 22.89 -6.87 -22.57
CA LEU A 789 23.86 -7.94 -22.41
C LEU A 789 23.17 -9.26 -22.05
N LEU A 790 22.24 -9.25 -21.10
CA LEU A 790 21.49 -10.44 -20.68
C LEU A 790 20.60 -11.00 -21.80
N VAL A 791 19.96 -10.13 -22.58
CA VAL A 791 19.15 -10.52 -23.74
C VAL A 791 20.02 -11.13 -24.85
N GLU A 792 21.15 -10.50 -25.17
CA GLU A 792 22.12 -11.00 -26.15
C GLU A 792 22.72 -12.34 -25.73
N LEU A 793 23.14 -12.45 -24.47
CA LEU A 793 23.68 -13.67 -23.89
C LEU A 793 22.66 -14.81 -23.95
N THR A 794 21.41 -14.54 -23.58
CA THR A 794 20.32 -15.52 -23.67
C THR A 794 20.14 -16.03 -25.09
N ARG A 795 20.15 -15.12 -26.07
CA ARG A 795 20.02 -15.50 -27.49
C ARG A 795 21.19 -16.37 -27.92
N ARG A 796 22.41 -16.04 -27.50
CA ARG A 796 23.60 -16.85 -27.77
C ARG A 796 23.44 -18.25 -27.18
N PHE A 797 23.09 -18.39 -25.90
CA PHE A 797 22.91 -19.71 -25.29
C PHE A 797 21.89 -20.59 -26.02
N LYS A 798 20.75 -20.02 -26.44
CA LYS A 798 19.74 -20.77 -27.22
C LYS A 798 20.26 -21.34 -28.55
N THR A 799 21.37 -20.84 -29.11
CA THR A 799 21.96 -21.37 -30.35
C THR A 799 22.80 -22.63 -30.15
N VAL A 800 23.25 -22.90 -28.93
CA VAL A 800 24.14 -24.04 -28.62
C VAL A 800 23.46 -25.16 -27.82
N LEU A 801 22.31 -24.85 -27.21
CA LEU A 801 21.51 -25.78 -26.42
C LEU A 801 20.49 -26.53 -27.30
N ARG A 802 20.16 -27.75 -26.88
CA ARG A 802 19.15 -28.61 -27.54
C ARG A 802 17.74 -28.21 -27.11
N GLU A 803 16.73 -28.76 -27.77
CA GLU A 803 15.33 -28.48 -27.44
C GLU A 803 14.94 -29.11 -26.09
N GLU A 804 15.54 -30.26 -25.73
CA GLU A 804 15.39 -30.89 -24.41
C GLU A 804 16.12 -30.16 -23.26
N ASP A 805 17.11 -29.32 -23.58
CA ASP A 805 17.88 -28.57 -22.59
C ASP A 805 17.04 -27.40 -22.07
N THR A 806 16.98 -27.23 -20.74
CA THR A 806 16.20 -26.15 -20.13
C THR A 806 17.12 -25.11 -19.52
N LEU A 807 17.22 -23.96 -20.17
CA LEU A 807 17.89 -22.77 -19.63
C LEU A 807 16.87 -21.88 -18.91
N SER A 808 17.19 -21.44 -17.70
CA SER A 808 16.36 -20.53 -16.90
C SER A 808 17.21 -19.42 -16.30
N ARG A 809 16.61 -18.23 -16.13
CA ARG A 809 17.18 -17.14 -15.36
C ARG A 809 16.50 -17.07 -13.99
N LEU A 810 17.30 -17.15 -12.93
CA LEU A 810 16.80 -17.15 -11.56
C LEU A 810 16.60 -15.73 -11.00
N GLY A 811 17.35 -14.77 -11.53
CA GLY A 811 17.30 -13.35 -11.16
C GLY A 811 18.68 -12.72 -11.34
N GLY A 812 18.75 -11.40 -11.56
CA GLY A 812 20.04 -10.71 -11.72
C GLY A 812 20.88 -11.27 -12.88
N ASP A 813 22.10 -11.67 -12.58
CA ASP A 813 23.10 -12.33 -13.42
C ASP A 813 23.14 -13.86 -13.27
N GLU A 814 22.21 -14.46 -12.53
CA GLU A 814 22.20 -15.89 -12.24
C GLU A 814 21.33 -16.68 -13.24
N PHE A 815 21.94 -17.72 -13.82
CA PHE A 815 21.30 -18.66 -14.73
C PHE A 815 21.49 -20.09 -14.23
N ILE A 816 20.51 -20.93 -14.54
CA ILE A 816 20.56 -22.36 -14.31
C ILE A 816 20.21 -23.10 -15.59
N LEU A 817 20.95 -24.15 -15.88
CA LEU A 817 20.78 -24.99 -17.05
C LEU A 817 20.63 -26.43 -16.61
N LEU A 818 19.55 -27.06 -17.06
CA LEU A 818 19.28 -28.48 -16.87
C LEU A 818 19.51 -29.20 -18.19
N LEU A 819 20.35 -30.23 -18.13
CA LEU A 819 20.72 -31.07 -19.25
C LEU A 819 20.27 -32.51 -18.94
N PRO A 820 19.08 -32.92 -19.42
CA PRO A 820 18.64 -34.30 -19.32
C PRO A 820 19.62 -35.24 -20.05
N GLU A 821 19.67 -36.51 -19.63
CA GLU A 821 20.44 -37.57 -20.31
C GLU A 821 21.92 -37.23 -20.54
N THR A 822 22.52 -36.50 -19.59
CA THR A 822 23.88 -35.97 -19.72
C THR A 822 24.75 -36.48 -18.58
N ASP A 823 25.92 -37.00 -18.91
CA ASP A 823 26.96 -37.48 -17.99
C ASP A 823 28.07 -36.43 -17.82
N ASP A 824 29.16 -36.78 -17.12
CA ASP A 824 30.27 -35.85 -16.86
C ASP A 824 30.93 -35.34 -18.14
N ASN A 825 31.14 -36.22 -19.12
CA ASN A 825 31.76 -35.86 -20.40
C ASN A 825 30.83 -34.98 -21.25
N GLY A 826 29.54 -35.32 -21.31
CA GLY A 826 28.54 -34.49 -21.98
C GLY A 826 28.46 -33.09 -21.36
N ALA A 827 28.47 -33.00 -20.03
CA ALA A 827 28.48 -31.73 -19.32
C ALA A 827 29.74 -30.90 -19.63
N ARG A 828 30.94 -31.53 -19.69
CA ARG A 828 32.18 -30.83 -20.10
C ARG A 828 32.09 -30.23 -21.51
N VAL A 829 31.54 -30.97 -22.46
CA VAL A 829 31.41 -30.47 -23.84
C VAL A 829 30.48 -29.26 -23.90
N VAL A 830 29.36 -29.28 -23.15
CA VAL A 830 28.42 -28.15 -23.12
C VAL A 830 29.06 -26.95 -22.42
N VAL A 831 29.75 -27.14 -21.29
CA VAL A 831 30.32 -26.04 -20.53
C VAL A 831 31.44 -25.30 -21.28
N GLU A 832 32.28 -26.02 -22.01
CA GLU A 832 33.31 -25.42 -22.87
C GLU A 832 32.70 -24.61 -24.02
N LYS A 833 31.59 -25.08 -24.60
CA LYS A 833 30.86 -24.31 -25.62
C LYS A 833 30.29 -23.02 -25.04
N LEU A 834 29.73 -23.07 -23.82
CA LEU A 834 29.18 -21.90 -23.15
C LEU A 834 30.28 -20.87 -22.86
N LEU A 835 31.41 -21.27 -22.26
CA LEU A 835 32.54 -20.37 -21.98
C LEU A 835 33.06 -19.67 -23.25
N ASN A 836 33.31 -20.43 -24.31
CA ASN A 836 33.77 -19.89 -25.59
C ASN A 836 32.75 -18.96 -26.24
N LEU A 837 31.46 -19.21 -26.03
CA LEU A 837 30.39 -18.38 -26.58
C LEU A 837 30.27 -17.05 -25.84
N VAL A 838 30.44 -17.05 -24.52
CA VAL A 838 30.38 -15.85 -23.70
C VAL A 838 31.58 -14.94 -23.93
N ALA A 839 32.76 -15.50 -24.14
CA ALA A 839 34.00 -14.76 -24.40
C ALA A 839 33.98 -13.95 -25.71
N LYS A 840 33.01 -14.17 -26.60
CA LYS A 840 32.86 -13.38 -27.82
C LYS A 840 32.41 -11.95 -27.49
N PRO A 841 32.99 -10.90 -28.10
CA PRO A 841 32.63 -9.53 -27.81
C PRO A 841 31.14 -9.21 -28.03
N TYR A 842 30.61 -8.27 -27.23
CA TYR A 842 29.25 -7.75 -27.29
C TYR A 842 29.29 -6.31 -27.77
N GLU A 843 28.53 -5.97 -28.81
CA GLU A 843 28.33 -4.58 -29.21
C GLU A 843 27.17 -4.00 -28.41
N LEU A 844 27.47 -3.20 -27.38
CA LEU A 844 26.48 -2.53 -26.56
C LEU A 844 26.68 -1.02 -26.67
N ASP A 845 25.69 -0.33 -27.26
CA ASP A 845 25.65 1.14 -27.36
C ASP A 845 26.92 1.76 -27.96
N GLY A 846 27.50 1.09 -28.96
CA GLY A 846 28.70 1.53 -29.69
C GLY A 846 30.04 1.16 -29.03
N ASN A 847 30.02 0.46 -27.89
CA ASN A 847 31.22 -0.06 -27.22
C ASN A 847 31.31 -1.57 -27.37
N GLU A 848 32.53 -2.08 -27.58
CA GLU A 848 32.83 -3.50 -27.61
C GLU A 848 33.19 -3.96 -26.18
N ILE A 849 32.38 -4.88 -25.64
CA ILE A 849 32.55 -5.41 -24.28
C ILE A 849 32.88 -6.90 -24.37
N VAL A 850 33.89 -7.33 -23.62
CA VAL A 850 34.17 -8.75 -23.44
C VAL A 850 33.73 -9.14 -22.03
N ASN A 851 33.01 -10.25 -21.92
CA ASN A 851 32.56 -10.77 -20.63
C ASN A 851 32.95 -12.24 -20.47
N SER A 852 32.91 -12.73 -19.23
CA SER A 852 33.10 -14.14 -18.89
C SER A 852 31.98 -14.63 -17.96
N ILE A 853 31.90 -15.95 -17.77
CA ILE A 853 31.00 -16.58 -16.81
C ILE A 853 31.77 -17.56 -15.93
N SER A 854 31.32 -17.67 -14.68
CA SER A 854 31.77 -18.71 -13.74
C SER A 854 30.69 -19.79 -13.65
N ILE A 855 31.06 -21.07 -13.81
CA ILE A 855 30.08 -22.18 -13.92
C ILE A 855 30.35 -23.29 -12.89
N GLY A 856 29.33 -23.68 -12.15
CA GLY A 856 29.34 -24.85 -11.26
C GLY A 856 28.44 -25.95 -11.78
N ILE A 857 28.88 -27.21 -11.66
CA ILE A 857 28.19 -28.36 -12.24
C ILE A 857 27.91 -29.39 -11.14
N ALA A 858 26.69 -29.90 -11.06
CA ALA A 858 26.31 -31.05 -10.24
C ALA A 858 25.63 -32.13 -11.09
N LEU A 859 25.91 -33.39 -10.79
CA LEU A 859 25.40 -34.55 -11.53
C LEU A 859 24.43 -35.35 -10.68
N TYR A 860 23.26 -35.67 -11.22
CA TYR A 860 22.35 -36.65 -10.63
C TYR A 860 22.70 -38.06 -11.12
N PRO A 861 22.63 -39.08 -10.24
CA PRO A 861 22.26 -39.01 -8.82
C PRO A 861 23.45 -38.81 -7.86
N GLN A 862 24.67 -38.63 -8.37
CA GLN A 862 25.91 -38.65 -7.59
C GLN A 862 26.02 -37.49 -6.58
N ASP A 863 25.66 -36.29 -7.01
CA ASP A 863 25.79 -35.04 -6.27
C ASP A 863 24.46 -34.59 -5.64
N GLY A 864 23.40 -35.37 -5.78
CA GLY A 864 22.09 -35.06 -5.20
C GLY A 864 20.97 -35.86 -5.87
N GLN A 865 19.87 -36.08 -5.14
CA GLN A 865 18.70 -36.83 -5.65
C GLN A 865 17.44 -35.96 -5.82
N ASP A 866 17.51 -34.71 -5.39
CA ASP A 866 16.43 -33.75 -5.42
C ASP A 866 16.94 -32.40 -5.98
N VAL A 867 16.00 -31.57 -6.41
CA VAL A 867 16.26 -30.27 -7.06
C VAL A 867 17.08 -29.34 -6.15
N GLU A 868 16.75 -29.30 -4.87
CA GLU A 868 17.36 -28.38 -3.91
C GLU A 868 18.82 -28.74 -3.67
N THR A 869 19.10 -30.03 -3.43
CA THR A 869 20.46 -30.54 -3.23
C THR A 869 21.34 -30.32 -4.47
N LEU A 870 20.84 -30.67 -5.67
CA LEU A 870 21.60 -30.51 -6.91
C LEU A 870 21.89 -29.04 -7.23
N SER A 871 20.88 -28.16 -7.08
CA SER A 871 21.04 -26.73 -7.32
C SER A 871 22.04 -26.11 -6.34
N LYS A 872 21.94 -26.46 -5.05
CA LYS A 872 22.87 -26.00 -4.01
C LYS A 872 24.31 -26.46 -4.25
N ASN A 873 24.48 -27.69 -4.71
CA ASN A 873 25.80 -28.26 -4.96
C ASN A 873 26.43 -27.67 -6.23
N ALA A 874 25.64 -27.44 -7.29
CA ALA A 874 26.09 -26.70 -8.47
C ALA A 874 26.49 -25.25 -8.11
N ASP A 875 25.68 -24.54 -7.31
CA ASP A 875 26.02 -23.19 -6.81
C ASP A 875 27.31 -23.17 -5.98
N THR A 876 27.49 -24.15 -5.09
CA THR A 876 28.73 -24.30 -4.30
C THR A 876 29.96 -24.45 -5.20
N ALA A 877 29.85 -25.24 -6.27
CA ALA A 877 30.92 -25.43 -7.25
C ALA A 877 31.20 -24.14 -8.04
N MET A 878 30.16 -23.39 -8.41
CA MET A 878 30.28 -22.10 -9.10
C MET A 878 30.99 -21.07 -8.23
N TYR A 879 30.62 -20.99 -6.94
CA TYR A 879 31.25 -20.08 -6.00
C TYR A 879 32.76 -20.37 -5.85
N ARG A 880 33.15 -21.65 -5.89
CA ARG A 880 34.57 -22.04 -5.92
C ARG A 880 35.29 -21.48 -7.13
N VAL A 881 34.69 -21.53 -8.32
CA VAL A 881 35.24 -20.92 -9.54
C VAL A 881 35.46 -19.42 -9.36
N LYS A 882 34.48 -18.71 -8.78
CA LYS A 882 34.59 -17.27 -8.53
C LYS A 882 35.80 -16.91 -7.66
N ASN A 883 36.13 -17.77 -6.68
CA ASN A 883 37.29 -17.57 -5.80
C ASN A 883 38.61 -18.03 -6.44
N SER A 884 38.59 -18.99 -7.36
CA SER A 884 39.79 -19.54 -8.01
C SER A 884 40.20 -18.81 -9.31
N GLY A 885 39.69 -17.58 -9.54
CA GLY A 885 40.10 -16.75 -10.67
C GLY A 885 39.02 -16.43 -11.71
N ARG A 886 37.78 -16.91 -11.55
CA ARG A 886 36.64 -16.70 -12.48
C ARG A 886 36.88 -17.31 -13.87
N ASN A 887 35.97 -17.06 -14.82
CA ASN A 887 36.06 -17.49 -16.23
C ASN A 887 36.43 -18.99 -16.41
N ASN A 888 35.80 -19.87 -15.65
CA ASN A 888 36.07 -21.30 -15.70
C ASN A 888 34.85 -22.10 -15.24
N TYR A 889 34.99 -23.41 -15.12
CA TYR A 889 33.98 -24.29 -14.56
C TYR A 889 34.52 -25.23 -13.48
N CYS A 890 33.65 -25.73 -12.62
CA CYS A 890 34.01 -26.72 -11.62
C CYS A 890 32.86 -27.72 -11.40
N PHE A 891 33.18 -29.01 -11.29
CA PHE A 891 32.24 -30.03 -10.84
C PHE A 891 32.19 -30.04 -9.33
N PHE A 892 31.00 -30.22 -8.75
CA PHE A 892 30.85 -30.36 -7.32
C PHE A 892 31.63 -31.55 -6.78
N THR A 893 32.28 -31.35 -5.62
CA THR A 893 32.79 -32.45 -4.80
C THR A 893 32.39 -32.23 -3.35
N LYS A 894 32.24 -33.31 -2.57
CA LYS A 894 31.81 -33.22 -1.17
C LYS A 894 32.77 -32.39 -0.30
N GLU A 895 34.05 -32.37 -0.65
CA GLU A 895 35.07 -31.54 0.02
C GLU A 895 34.79 -30.03 -0.13
N MET A 896 34.19 -29.59 -1.25
CA MET A 896 33.85 -28.18 -1.48
C MET A 896 32.81 -27.65 -0.50
N GLN A 897 31.83 -28.49 -0.17
CA GLN A 897 30.79 -28.13 0.79
C GLN A 897 31.33 -28.05 2.21
N ALA A 898 32.24 -28.97 2.58
CA ALA A 898 32.94 -28.91 3.86
C ALA A 898 33.79 -27.65 3.98
N HIS A 899 34.52 -27.27 2.93
CA HIS A 899 35.35 -26.06 2.91
C HIS A 899 34.52 -24.77 3.01
N SER A 900 33.40 -24.67 2.28
CA SER A 900 32.51 -23.51 2.36
C SER A 900 31.89 -23.35 3.75
N THR A 901 31.49 -24.47 4.36
CA THR A 901 31.01 -24.50 5.74
C THR A 901 32.11 -24.05 6.71
N ARG A 902 33.34 -24.50 6.51
CA ARG A 902 34.51 -24.13 7.32
C ARG A 902 34.80 -22.62 7.24
N ILE A 903 34.76 -22.02 6.04
CA ILE A 903 34.95 -20.57 5.87
C ILE A 903 33.89 -19.78 6.64
N LEU A 904 32.62 -20.20 6.57
CA LEU A 904 31.54 -19.52 7.29
C LEU A 904 31.74 -19.60 8.81
N GLN A 905 32.12 -20.77 9.33
CA GLN A 905 32.43 -20.95 10.75
C GLN A 905 33.58 -20.04 11.18
N LEU A 906 34.67 -20.00 10.43
CA LEU A 906 35.82 -19.15 10.72
C LEU A 906 35.48 -17.67 10.65
N THR A 907 34.72 -17.23 9.65
CA THR A 907 34.28 -15.84 9.51
C THR A 907 33.48 -15.39 10.73
N ASN A 908 32.55 -16.22 11.20
CA ASN A 908 31.73 -15.92 12.37
C ASN A 908 32.55 -15.90 13.67
N ALA A 909 33.48 -16.85 13.84
CA ALA A 909 34.35 -16.89 15.01
C ALA A 909 35.33 -15.70 15.04
N LEU A 910 35.92 -15.35 13.90
CA LEU A 910 36.92 -14.28 13.78
C LEU A 910 36.36 -12.89 14.15
N ARG A 911 35.07 -12.63 13.91
CA ARG A 911 34.38 -11.40 14.35
C ARG A 911 34.47 -11.17 15.86
N HIS A 912 34.58 -12.24 16.63
CA HIS A 912 34.64 -12.17 18.10
C HIS A 912 36.05 -12.43 18.64
N ALA A 913 37.01 -12.84 17.80
CA ALA A 913 38.33 -13.26 18.25
C ALA A 913 39.10 -12.16 19.01
N LEU A 914 39.02 -10.90 18.54
CA LEU A 914 39.62 -9.75 19.25
C LEU A 914 38.99 -9.48 20.62
N ILE A 915 37.66 -9.63 20.73
CA ILE A 915 36.92 -9.36 21.98
C ILE A 915 37.14 -10.48 23.00
N ARG A 916 37.44 -11.69 22.52
CA ARG A 916 37.64 -12.89 23.33
C ARG A 916 39.12 -13.18 23.67
N ASP A 917 40.03 -12.26 23.32
CA ASP A 917 41.48 -12.42 23.51
C ASP A 917 42.02 -13.73 22.90
N GLU A 918 41.46 -14.16 21.75
CA GLU A 918 41.86 -15.39 21.06
C GLU A 918 43.05 -15.19 20.10
N LEU A 919 43.44 -13.93 19.86
CA LEU A 919 44.55 -13.56 19.00
C LEU A 919 45.81 -13.28 19.82
N SER A 920 46.95 -13.76 19.35
CA SER A 920 48.26 -13.52 19.96
C SER A 920 49.33 -13.25 18.91
N LEU A 921 50.44 -12.64 19.32
CA LEU A 921 51.62 -12.46 18.47
C LEU A 921 52.72 -13.42 18.92
N HIS A 922 53.29 -14.11 17.94
CA HIS A 922 54.56 -14.80 18.08
C HIS A 922 55.64 -14.00 17.36
N TYR A 923 56.89 -14.13 17.78
CA TYR A 923 58.02 -13.40 17.26
C TYR A 923 59.09 -14.36 16.75
N GLN A 924 59.53 -14.17 15.52
CA GLN A 924 60.62 -14.96 14.94
C GLN A 924 61.89 -14.11 14.82
N PRO A 925 63.05 -14.57 15.32
CA PRO A 925 64.27 -13.77 15.30
C PRO A 925 64.83 -13.61 13.88
N GLN A 926 65.28 -12.40 13.56
CA GLN A 926 66.05 -12.05 12.36
C GLN A 926 67.51 -11.85 12.77
N VAL A 927 68.42 -12.55 12.10
CA VAL A 927 69.84 -12.63 12.48
C VAL A 927 70.72 -12.00 11.41
N SER A 928 71.73 -11.24 11.84
CA SER A 928 72.76 -10.68 10.96
C SER A 928 73.71 -11.77 10.46
N MET A 929 73.92 -11.84 9.15
CA MET A 929 74.90 -12.76 8.55
C MET A 929 76.35 -12.40 8.87
N ARG A 930 76.62 -11.16 9.27
CA ARG A 930 77.99 -10.66 9.50
C ARG A 930 78.57 -11.08 10.84
N ASP A 931 77.77 -11.01 11.90
CA ASP A 931 78.20 -11.20 13.28
C ASP A 931 77.31 -12.14 14.10
N GLY A 932 76.28 -12.73 13.48
CA GLY A 932 75.40 -13.73 14.11
C GLY A 932 74.50 -13.16 15.21
N ARG A 933 74.39 -11.83 15.32
CA ARG A 933 73.55 -11.17 16.33
C ARG A 933 72.10 -11.07 15.87
N ILE A 934 71.17 -11.11 16.83
CA ILE A 934 69.76 -10.82 16.58
C ILE A 934 69.62 -9.31 16.35
N ILE A 935 69.09 -8.94 15.19
CA ILE A 935 68.94 -7.54 14.74
C ILE A 935 67.49 -7.11 14.61
N GLY A 936 66.56 -8.08 14.60
CA GLY A 936 65.14 -7.83 14.49
C GLY A 936 64.31 -9.03 14.87
N ALA A 937 62.99 -8.85 14.84
CA ALA A 937 62.01 -9.90 15.01
C ALA A 937 60.81 -9.67 14.09
N GLU A 938 60.32 -10.71 13.42
CA GLU A 938 59.06 -10.64 12.69
C GLU A 938 57.89 -11.00 13.61
N ALA A 939 56.91 -10.12 13.70
CA ALA A 939 55.68 -10.33 14.45
C ALA A 939 54.64 -11.08 13.60
N LEU A 940 54.34 -12.29 14.03
CA LEU A 940 53.50 -13.26 13.32
C LEU A 940 52.21 -13.52 14.09
N LEU A 941 51.08 -13.17 13.47
CA LEU A 941 49.75 -13.34 14.06
C LEU A 941 49.40 -14.82 14.25
N ARG A 942 48.82 -15.15 15.41
CA ARG A 942 48.29 -16.48 15.73
C ARG A 942 46.86 -16.36 16.21
N TRP A 943 46.04 -17.35 15.88
CA TRP A 943 44.67 -17.44 16.35
C TRP A 943 44.44 -18.79 17.02
N ASN A 944 44.10 -18.75 18.31
CA ASN A 944 43.74 -19.92 19.09
C ASN A 944 42.28 -19.81 19.51
N ASN A 945 41.40 -20.51 18.80
CA ASN A 945 39.98 -20.50 19.09
C ASN A 945 39.63 -21.59 20.11
N SER A 946 38.72 -21.29 21.04
CA SER A 946 38.34 -22.20 22.12
C SER A 946 37.74 -23.53 21.66
N GLU A 947 37.08 -23.54 20.50
CA GLU A 947 36.41 -24.74 19.95
C GLU A 947 37.27 -25.43 18.88
N MET A 948 37.93 -24.64 18.03
CA MET A 948 38.67 -25.15 16.86
C MET A 948 40.17 -25.37 17.11
N GLY A 949 40.68 -24.92 18.27
CA GLY A 949 42.10 -24.93 18.57
C GLY A 949 42.89 -23.90 17.75
N MET A 950 44.16 -24.22 17.45
CA MET A 950 45.04 -23.37 16.65
C MET A 950 44.58 -23.35 15.19
N VAL A 951 44.18 -22.19 14.70
CA VAL A 951 43.78 -21.96 13.30
C VAL A 951 44.97 -21.39 12.54
N SER A 952 45.27 -21.95 11.37
CA SER A 952 46.42 -21.54 10.57
C SER A 952 46.24 -20.11 10.03
N PRO A 953 47.27 -19.24 10.10
CA PRO A 953 47.26 -17.92 9.44
C PRO A 953 46.91 -17.97 7.95
N ALA A 954 47.37 -19.00 7.24
CA ALA A 954 47.04 -19.21 5.84
C ALA A 954 45.55 -19.50 5.60
N GLU A 955 44.82 -19.96 6.63
CA GLU A 955 43.37 -20.22 6.57
C GLU A 955 42.56 -18.96 6.91
N PHE A 956 42.91 -18.24 7.99
CA PHE A 956 42.06 -17.15 8.50
C PHE A 956 42.43 -15.75 8.00
N ILE A 957 43.67 -15.48 7.58
CA ILE A 957 44.06 -14.15 7.08
C ILE A 957 43.30 -13.81 5.77
N PRO A 958 43.21 -14.69 4.77
CA PRO A 958 42.41 -14.41 3.55
C PRO A 958 40.92 -14.17 3.87
N ILE A 959 40.39 -14.87 4.87
CA ILE A 959 39.02 -14.67 5.36
C ILE A 959 38.90 -13.29 6.03
N ALA A 960 39.88 -12.88 6.83
CA ALA A 960 39.93 -11.56 7.45
C ALA A 960 39.96 -10.44 6.40
N GLU A 961 40.74 -10.62 5.33
CA GLU A 961 40.85 -9.65 4.24
C GLU A 961 39.54 -9.50 3.47
N SER A 962 38.99 -10.61 2.99
CA SER A 962 37.73 -10.63 2.22
C SER A 962 36.51 -10.15 3.01
N SER A 963 36.52 -10.33 4.34
CA SER A 963 35.46 -9.85 5.24
C SER A 963 35.70 -8.44 5.81
N GLY A 964 36.86 -7.84 5.53
CA GLY A 964 37.27 -6.54 6.08
C GLY A 964 37.71 -6.55 7.55
N LEU A 965 37.66 -7.71 8.23
CA LEU A 965 38.12 -7.88 9.62
C LEU A 965 39.63 -7.71 9.78
N ILE A 966 40.40 -7.77 8.69
CA ILE A 966 41.85 -7.54 8.73
C ILE A 966 42.21 -6.11 9.17
N LEU A 967 41.32 -5.12 8.97
CA LEU A 967 41.56 -3.73 9.39
C LEU A 967 41.66 -3.59 10.92
N PRO A 968 40.62 -3.97 11.71
CA PRO A 968 40.71 -3.91 13.16
C PRO A 968 41.77 -4.88 13.74
N ILE A 969 41.96 -6.06 13.13
CA ILE A 969 43.01 -7.00 13.54
C ILE A 969 44.39 -6.37 13.33
N GLY A 970 44.63 -5.79 12.16
CA GLY A 970 45.90 -5.16 11.81
C GLY A 970 46.26 -3.96 12.70
N GLU A 971 45.26 -3.14 13.06
CA GLU A 971 45.47 -2.08 14.07
C GLU A 971 45.89 -2.68 15.43
N TRP A 972 45.20 -3.74 15.87
CA TRP A 972 45.56 -4.44 17.10
C TRP A 972 46.96 -5.04 17.05
N VAL A 973 47.37 -5.63 15.92
CA VAL A 973 48.72 -6.17 15.71
C VAL A 973 49.76 -5.07 15.85
N LEU A 974 49.60 -3.94 15.14
CA LEU A 974 50.54 -2.82 15.19
C LEU A 974 50.68 -2.25 16.61
N ARG A 975 49.56 -2.06 17.32
CA ARG A 975 49.57 -1.58 18.71
C ARG A 975 50.24 -2.56 19.66
N THR A 976 50.01 -3.85 19.48
CA THR A 976 50.58 -4.89 20.35
C THR A 976 52.07 -5.04 20.11
N ALA A 977 52.52 -5.08 18.85
CA ALA A 977 53.92 -5.18 18.47
C ALA A 977 54.74 -3.97 18.95
N THR A 978 54.25 -2.75 18.74
CA THR A 978 54.95 -1.52 19.16
C THR A 978 55.05 -1.38 20.68
N LYS A 979 53.98 -1.71 21.42
CA LYS A 979 54.01 -1.77 22.90
C LYS A 979 54.99 -2.82 23.40
N GLN A 980 55.02 -4.00 22.79
CA GLN A 980 55.93 -5.07 23.18
C GLN A 980 57.40 -4.67 22.94
N LEU A 981 57.67 -4.06 21.79
CA LEU A 981 59.01 -3.56 21.46
C LEU A 981 59.47 -2.46 22.42
N LYS A 982 58.59 -1.51 22.77
CA LYS A 982 58.90 -0.49 23.79
C LYS A 982 59.25 -1.14 25.13
N LYS A 983 58.47 -2.13 25.56
CA LYS A 983 58.73 -2.91 26.77
C LYS A 983 60.10 -3.60 26.72
N TRP A 984 60.46 -4.24 25.60
CA TRP A 984 61.77 -4.88 25.46
C TRP A 984 62.94 -3.90 25.61
N LEU A 985 62.81 -2.70 25.03
CA LEU A 985 63.82 -1.64 25.19
C LEU A 985 63.94 -1.18 26.65
N ASP A 986 62.81 -1.02 27.34
CA ASP A 986 62.77 -0.62 28.75
C ASP A 986 63.31 -1.72 29.68
N ASP A 987 63.13 -3.00 29.33
CA ASP A 987 63.62 -4.19 30.04
C ASP A 987 65.10 -4.53 29.72
N GLY A 988 65.78 -3.66 28.96
CA GLY A 988 67.21 -3.72 28.68
C GLY A 988 67.61 -4.75 27.60
N LEU A 989 66.68 -5.20 26.75
CA LEU A 989 67.02 -5.97 25.56
C LEU A 989 67.77 -5.09 24.54
N PRO A 990 68.61 -5.68 23.69
CA PRO A 990 69.34 -4.94 22.67
C PRO A 990 68.34 -4.28 21.70
N PRO A 991 68.63 -3.06 21.21
CA PRO A 991 67.78 -2.39 20.24
C PRO A 991 67.65 -3.25 18.97
N MET A 992 66.41 -3.57 18.61
CA MET A 992 66.07 -4.41 17.46
C MET A 992 64.83 -3.87 16.75
N ALA A 993 64.72 -4.10 15.45
CA ALA A 993 63.52 -3.73 14.70
C ALA A 993 62.45 -4.83 14.81
N VAL A 994 61.17 -4.46 14.91
CA VAL A 994 60.06 -5.40 14.79
C VAL A 994 59.36 -5.20 13.46
N ALA A 995 59.33 -6.26 12.66
CA ALA A 995 58.71 -6.28 11.36
C ALA A 995 57.25 -6.75 11.49
N VAL A 996 56.32 -6.02 10.85
CA VAL A 996 54.88 -6.30 10.87
C VAL A 996 54.34 -6.37 9.44
N ASN A 997 53.73 -7.51 9.10
CA ASN A 997 53.07 -7.73 7.82
C ASN A 997 51.82 -6.86 7.64
N ILE A 998 51.70 -6.22 6.49
CA ILE A 998 50.56 -5.37 6.12
C ILE A 998 49.82 -5.98 4.92
N SER A 999 48.53 -6.28 5.13
CA SER A 999 47.65 -6.77 4.04
C SER A 999 47.42 -5.74 2.94
N SER A 1000 47.00 -6.24 1.78
CA SER A 1000 46.58 -5.41 0.64
C SER A 1000 45.46 -4.42 1.00
N VAL A 1001 44.50 -4.87 1.80
CA VAL A 1001 43.34 -4.08 2.25
C VAL A 1001 43.78 -2.97 3.20
N GLN A 1002 44.68 -3.27 4.15
CA GLN A 1002 45.24 -2.25 5.06
C GLN A 1002 46.09 -1.22 4.30
N PHE A 1003 46.94 -1.65 3.37
CA PHE A 1003 47.81 -0.74 2.62
C PHE A 1003 47.04 0.26 1.75
N ARG A 1004 45.91 -0.18 1.16
CA ARG A 1004 45.01 0.72 0.41
C ARG A 1004 44.23 1.68 1.33
N HIS A 1005 44.15 1.42 2.63
CA HIS A 1005 43.37 2.26 3.51
C HIS A 1005 43.98 3.68 3.63
N PRO A 1006 43.26 4.76 3.29
CA PRO A 1006 43.84 6.12 3.18
C PRO A 1006 44.47 6.62 4.48
N ASN A 1007 43.97 6.15 5.63
CA ASN A 1007 44.43 6.61 6.94
C ASN A 1007 45.63 5.83 7.51
N LEU A 1008 46.19 4.85 6.79
CA LEU A 1008 47.29 4.03 7.32
C LEU A 1008 48.48 4.86 7.82
N PRO A 1009 49.02 5.86 7.08
CA PRO A 1009 50.14 6.66 7.57
C PRO A 1009 49.83 7.44 8.87
N LYS A 1010 48.59 7.94 8.98
CA LYS A 1010 48.12 8.64 10.18
C LYS A 1010 47.99 7.70 11.37
N LEU A 1011 47.46 6.50 11.15
CA LEU A 1011 47.32 5.46 12.17
C LEU A 1011 48.69 5.03 12.70
N VAL A 1012 49.65 4.73 11.81
CA VAL A 1012 51.01 4.34 12.20
C VAL A 1012 51.68 5.44 13.02
N SER A 1013 51.53 6.71 12.60
CA SER A 1013 52.07 7.86 13.34
C SER A 1013 51.48 7.94 14.75
N GLN A 1014 50.15 7.81 14.87
CA GLN A 1014 49.46 7.81 16.15
C GLN A 1014 49.94 6.67 17.07
N ILE A 1015 50.07 5.46 16.55
CA ILE A 1015 50.51 4.29 17.33
C ILE A 1015 51.93 4.47 17.85
N LEU A 1016 52.84 5.01 17.04
CA LEU A 1016 54.22 5.30 17.45
C LEU A 1016 54.27 6.38 18.54
N ASP A 1017 53.47 7.43 18.40
CA ASP A 1017 53.38 8.52 19.38
C ASP A 1017 52.81 8.01 20.72
N GLU A 1018 51.79 7.14 20.68
CA GLU A 1018 51.21 6.51 21.88
C GLU A 1018 52.18 5.55 22.59
N ALA A 1019 53.05 4.88 21.84
CA ALA A 1019 54.03 3.93 22.37
C ALA A 1019 55.36 4.58 22.82
N ASP A 1020 55.56 5.88 22.54
CA ASP A 1020 56.84 6.59 22.72
C ASP A 1020 58.02 5.80 22.13
N LEU A 1021 57.85 5.34 20.88
CA LEU A 1021 58.80 4.49 20.18
C LEU A 1021 59.45 5.25 19.03
N LEU A 1022 60.78 5.14 18.89
CA LEU A 1022 61.49 5.69 17.74
C LEU A 1022 61.03 4.95 16.46
N PRO A 1023 60.63 5.68 15.40
CA PRO A 1023 60.06 5.09 14.18
C PRO A 1023 60.96 4.05 13.48
N GLU A 1024 62.28 4.18 13.63
CA GLU A 1024 63.27 3.30 12.99
C GLU A 1024 63.27 1.85 13.51
N TYR A 1025 62.63 1.59 14.66
CA TYR A 1025 62.47 0.24 15.19
C TYR A 1025 61.20 -0.46 14.70
N LEU A 1026 60.31 0.24 13.99
CA LEU A 1026 59.17 -0.38 13.31
C LEU A 1026 59.51 -0.59 11.84
N GLU A 1027 59.37 -1.83 11.37
CA GLU A 1027 59.48 -2.22 9.97
C GLU A 1027 58.10 -2.71 9.50
N LEU A 1028 57.62 -2.21 8.36
CA LEU A 1028 56.36 -2.65 7.76
C LEU A 1028 56.66 -3.46 6.50
N GLU A 1029 56.13 -4.66 6.44
CA GLU A 1029 56.36 -5.60 5.35
C GLU A 1029 55.15 -5.62 4.41
N LEU A 1030 55.42 -5.58 3.12
CA LEU A 1030 54.41 -5.56 2.07
C LEU A 1030 54.79 -6.57 1.00
N THR A 1031 53.87 -7.44 0.58
CA THR A 1031 54.17 -8.37 -0.51
C THR A 1031 54.39 -7.63 -1.84
N GLU A 1032 55.24 -8.20 -2.69
CA GLU A 1032 55.58 -7.66 -4.01
C GLU A 1032 54.33 -7.31 -4.85
N SER A 1033 53.36 -8.22 -4.87
CA SER A 1033 52.11 -8.07 -5.63
C SER A 1033 51.30 -6.86 -5.19
N VAL A 1034 51.25 -6.58 -3.88
CA VAL A 1034 50.50 -5.43 -3.34
C VAL A 1034 51.18 -4.11 -3.68
N ALA A 1035 52.52 -4.07 -3.69
CA ALA A 1035 53.26 -2.89 -4.12
C ALA A 1035 53.03 -2.57 -5.61
N MET A 1036 52.88 -3.61 -6.44
CA MET A 1036 52.81 -3.48 -7.90
C MET A 1036 51.40 -3.25 -8.48
N ASP A 1037 50.33 -3.52 -7.72
CA ASP A 1037 48.95 -3.34 -8.20
C ASP A 1037 48.60 -1.86 -8.52
N GLU A 1038 48.94 -0.93 -7.61
CA GLU A 1038 48.76 0.52 -7.79
C GLU A 1038 50.06 1.30 -7.50
N PRO A 1039 51.09 1.23 -8.36
CA PRO A 1039 52.45 1.64 -8.00
C PRO A 1039 52.59 3.13 -7.69
N LYS A 1040 51.82 4.01 -8.35
CA LYS A 1040 51.83 5.46 -8.06
C LYS A 1040 51.30 5.78 -6.66
N ARG A 1041 50.24 5.09 -6.24
CA ARG A 1041 49.66 5.25 -4.91
C ARG A 1041 50.56 4.63 -3.85
N ALA A 1042 51.11 3.45 -4.13
CA ALA A 1042 52.07 2.79 -3.27
C ALA A 1042 53.28 3.68 -2.97
N ILE A 1043 53.84 4.34 -4.00
CA ILE A 1043 54.92 5.35 -3.83
C ILE A 1043 54.48 6.46 -2.87
N SER A 1044 53.27 6.99 -3.02
CA SER A 1044 52.77 8.08 -2.15
C SER A 1044 52.64 7.63 -0.69
N VAL A 1045 52.03 6.46 -0.45
CA VAL A 1045 51.85 5.90 0.91
C VAL A 1045 53.20 5.58 1.55
N MET A 1046 54.08 4.90 0.82
CA MET A 1046 55.44 4.58 1.29
C MET A 1046 56.25 5.84 1.60
N ASN A 1047 56.16 6.89 0.77
CA ASN A 1047 56.84 8.16 1.03
C ASN A 1047 56.35 8.83 2.32
N ASN A 1048 55.04 8.79 2.60
CA ASN A 1048 54.48 9.33 3.84
C ASN A 1048 54.99 8.56 5.06
N ILE A 1049 54.94 7.23 5.02
CA ILE A 1049 55.41 6.37 6.10
C ILE A 1049 56.93 6.55 6.31
N HIS A 1050 57.70 6.57 5.23
CA HIS A 1050 59.14 6.80 5.27
C HIS A 1050 59.49 8.18 5.83
N SER A 1051 58.71 9.24 5.53
CA SER A 1051 58.95 10.58 6.06
C SER A 1051 58.85 10.66 7.59
N ARG A 1052 58.14 9.72 8.23
CA ARG A 1052 58.09 9.56 9.69
C ARG A 1052 59.32 8.84 10.25
N GLY A 1053 60.09 8.15 9.42
CA GLY A 1053 61.28 7.38 9.80
C GLY A 1053 61.05 5.86 9.93
N VAL A 1054 59.85 5.38 9.58
CA VAL A 1054 59.50 3.95 9.60
C VAL A 1054 60.17 3.21 8.44
N ARG A 1055 60.68 2.01 8.68
CA ARG A 1055 61.30 1.16 7.65
C ARG A 1055 60.22 0.40 6.88
N MET A 1056 60.48 0.19 5.59
CA MET A 1056 59.60 -0.59 4.71
C MET A 1056 60.42 -1.72 4.08
N SER A 1057 59.87 -2.93 4.05
CA SER A 1057 60.41 -4.07 3.31
C SER A 1057 59.42 -4.60 2.29
N ILE A 1058 59.94 -5.22 1.23
CA ILE A 1058 59.10 -6.01 0.32
C ILE A 1058 59.29 -7.49 0.62
N ASP A 1059 58.16 -8.15 0.86
CA ASP A 1059 58.04 -9.58 1.13
C ASP A 1059 57.68 -10.37 -0.14
N ASP A 1060 57.87 -11.70 -0.10
CA ASP A 1060 57.61 -12.65 -1.19
C ASP A 1060 58.31 -12.29 -2.51
N PHE A 1061 59.49 -11.65 -2.45
CA PHE A 1061 60.12 -11.08 -3.65
C PHE A 1061 60.65 -12.17 -4.60
N GLY A 1062 60.22 -12.11 -5.86
CA GLY A 1062 60.60 -13.04 -6.93
C GLY A 1062 59.46 -13.95 -7.40
N ILE A 1063 58.34 -13.99 -6.69
CA ILE A 1063 57.12 -14.72 -7.10
C ILE A 1063 56.31 -13.93 -8.14
N GLY A 1064 56.47 -12.60 -8.19
CA GLY A 1064 55.72 -11.69 -9.05
C GLY A 1064 56.48 -11.14 -10.26
N TYR A 1065 55.77 -10.38 -11.10
CA TYR A 1065 56.36 -9.63 -12.21
C TYR A 1065 56.78 -8.22 -11.76
N SER A 1066 57.95 -8.09 -11.15
CA SER A 1066 58.48 -6.79 -10.76
C SER A 1066 58.97 -5.95 -11.94
N SER A 1067 58.46 -4.73 -12.06
CA SER A 1067 59.11 -3.71 -12.88
C SER A 1067 60.24 -3.05 -12.09
N LEU A 1068 61.49 -3.34 -12.45
CA LEU A 1068 62.70 -2.67 -11.93
C LEU A 1068 62.59 -1.13 -11.88
N ASN A 1069 61.83 -0.55 -12.82
CA ASN A 1069 61.60 0.89 -12.89
C ASN A 1069 60.78 1.44 -11.71
N TYR A 1070 59.83 0.66 -11.17
CA TYR A 1070 59.08 1.03 -9.97
C TYR A 1070 59.85 0.70 -8.69
N LEU A 1071 60.55 -0.43 -8.66
CA LEU A 1071 61.36 -0.83 -7.51
C LEU A 1071 62.38 0.26 -7.12
N LYS A 1072 63.04 0.89 -8.10
CA LYS A 1072 63.94 2.04 -7.89
C LYS A 1072 63.26 3.27 -7.27
N LYS A 1073 61.95 3.44 -7.47
CA LYS A 1073 61.17 4.58 -6.96
C LYS A 1073 60.61 4.34 -5.57
N PHE A 1074 60.42 3.08 -5.19
CA PHE A 1074 59.98 2.73 -3.85
C PHE A 1074 61.09 3.00 -2.83
N LYS A 1075 60.71 3.54 -1.68
CA LYS A 1075 61.62 3.83 -0.57
C LYS A 1075 61.71 2.63 0.36
N ILE A 1076 62.34 1.57 -0.14
CA ILE A 1076 62.46 0.28 0.52
C ILE A 1076 63.82 0.20 1.22
N TYR A 1077 63.81 -0.33 2.43
CA TYR A 1077 65.01 -0.60 3.22
C TYR A 1077 65.57 -2.00 2.92
N LYS A 1078 64.69 -2.99 2.76
CA LYS A 1078 65.05 -4.41 2.70
C LYS A 1078 64.17 -5.19 1.72
N LEU A 1079 64.76 -6.13 0.99
CA LEU A 1079 64.04 -7.14 0.19
C LEU A 1079 64.12 -8.50 0.90
N LYS A 1080 62.96 -9.13 1.10
CA LYS A 1080 62.87 -10.49 1.65
C LYS A 1080 62.77 -11.49 0.50
N ILE A 1081 63.72 -12.43 0.48
CA ILE A 1081 63.80 -13.51 -0.50
C ILE A 1081 62.88 -14.63 -0.02
N ASP A 1082 61.87 -14.95 -0.84
CA ASP A 1082 60.85 -15.92 -0.47
C ASP A 1082 61.42 -17.31 -0.17
N GLN A 1083 60.82 -17.98 0.80
CA GLN A 1083 61.21 -19.31 1.26
C GLN A 1083 61.18 -20.37 0.16
N SER A 1084 60.33 -20.24 -0.86
CA SER A 1084 60.23 -21.23 -1.94
C SER A 1084 61.53 -21.33 -2.73
N PHE A 1085 62.17 -20.20 -3.01
CA PHE A 1085 63.49 -20.18 -3.63
C PHE A 1085 64.57 -20.68 -2.67
N VAL A 1086 64.49 -20.31 -1.38
CA VAL A 1086 65.50 -20.67 -0.37
C VAL A 1086 65.52 -22.17 -0.05
N ARG A 1087 64.33 -22.79 0.01
CA ARG A 1087 64.17 -24.21 0.34
C ARG A 1087 64.97 -25.10 -0.60
N ASP A 1088 64.88 -24.81 -1.90
CA ASP A 1088 65.35 -25.69 -2.97
C ASP A 1088 66.74 -25.27 -3.53
N ILE A 1089 67.40 -24.25 -2.95
CA ILE A 1089 68.77 -23.79 -3.28
C ILE A 1089 69.79 -24.92 -3.30
N SER A 1090 69.65 -25.97 -2.49
CA SER A 1090 70.66 -27.04 -2.46
C SER A 1090 70.59 -27.96 -3.69
N THR A 1091 69.45 -28.01 -4.37
CA THR A 1091 69.11 -29.01 -5.40
C THR A 1091 68.77 -28.43 -6.76
N ASP A 1092 68.19 -27.23 -6.81
CA ASP A 1092 67.77 -26.57 -8.06
C ASP A 1092 68.81 -25.53 -8.53
N GLY A 1093 69.16 -25.58 -9.82
CA GLY A 1093 70.07 -24.61 -10.44
C GLY A 1093 69.40 -23.27 -10.73
N ASP A 1094 68.11 -23.26 -11.00
CA ASP A 1094 67.34 -22.07 -11.34
C ASP A 1094 67.07 -21.23 -10.09
N ASP A 1095 66.70 -21.85 -8.97
CA ASP A 1095 66.52 -21.14 -7.69
C ASP A 1095 67.82 -20.50 -7.19
N LYS A 1096 68.96 -21.17 -7.36
CA LYS A 1096 70.29 -20.57 -7.09
C LYS A 1096 70.51 -19.31 -7.91
N ALA A 1097 70.15 -19.34 -9.20
CA ALA A 1097 70.32 -18.21 -10.09
C ALA A 1097 69.38 -17.05 -9.70
N ILE A 1098 68.14 -17.33 -9.33
CA ILE A 1098 67.15 -16.35 -8.86
C ILE A 1098 67.65 -15.67 -7.59
N VAL A 1099 68.01 -16.44 -6.56
CA VAL A 1099 68.50 -15.92 -5.28
C VAL A 1099 69.74 -15.05 -5.46
N THR A 1100 70.71 -15.52 -6.27
CA THR A 1100 71.92 -14.75 -6.60
C THR A 1100 71.58 -13.43 -7.30
N THR A 1101 70.61 -13.45 -8.21
CA THR A 1101 70.16 -12.26 -8.95
C THR A 1101 69.48 -11.25 -8.01
N ILE A 1102 68.62 -11.70 -7.10
CA ILE A 1102 67.94 -10.84 -6.13
C ILE A 1102 68.97 -10.15 -5.22
N ILE A 1103 69.96 -10.89 -4.72
CA ILE A 1103 71.02 -10.33 -3.86
C ILE A 1103 71.81 -9.24 -4.60
N ASN A 1104 72.31 -9.54 -5.79
CA ASN A 1104 73.08 -8.57 -6.59
C ASN A 1104 72.25 -7.34 -6.98
N MET A 1105 70.95 -7.51 -7.25
CA MET A 1105 70.04 -6.42 -7.58
C MET A 1105 69.80 -5.51 -6.36
N ALA A 1106 69.54 -6.10 -5.19
CA ALA A 1106 69.36 -5.35 -3.96
C ALA A 1106 70.58 -4.50 -3.63
N GLU A 1107 71.79 -5.11 -3.71
CA GLU A 1107 73.06 -4.42 -3.52
C GLU A 1107 73.20 -3.23 -4.49
N SER A 1108 72.91 -3.43 -5.78
CA SER A 1108 72.96 -2.39 -6.81
C SER A 1108 71.99 -1.23 -6.58
N LEU A 1109 70.88 -1.48 -5.89
CA LEU A 1109 69.85 -0.48 -5.56
C LEU A 1109 70.05 0.13 -4.15
N GLY A 1110 71.08 -0.30 -3.41
CA GLY A 1110 71.35 0.16 -2.05
C GLY A 1110 70.34 -0.35 -1.00
N MET A 1111 69.71 -1.50 -1.27
CA MET A 1111 68.78 -2.18 -0.36
C MET A 1111 69.49 -3.35 0.32
N ARG A 1112 69.04 -3.71 1.54
CA ARG A 1112 69.49 -4.94 2.21
C ARG A 1112 68.71 -6.15 1.73
N THR A 1113 69.28 -7.35 1.95
CA THR A 1113 68.56 -8.61 1.73
C THR A 1113 68.37 -9.40 3.01
N ILE A 1114 67.20 -10.03 3.13
CA ILE A 1114 66.96 -11.08 4.11
C ILE A 1114 66.46 -12.34 3.41
N ALA A 1115 67.01 -13.50 3.74
CA ALA A 1115 66.52 -14.78 3.23
C ALA A 1115 65.62 -15.47 4.27
N GLU A 1116 64.43 -15.87 3.83
CA GLU A 1116 63.44 -16.55 4.66
C GLU A 1116 63.49 -18.06 4.52
N GLY A 1117 62.91 -18.79 5.48
CA GLY A 1117 62.80 -20.24 5.41
C GLY A 1117 64.15 -20.97 5.45
N VAL A 1118 65.19 -20.37 6.07
CA VAL A 1118 66.48 -21.06 6.25
C VAL A 1118 66.32 -22.16 7.30
N GLU A 1119 66.42 -23.42 6.88
CA GLU A 1119 66.23 -24.60 7.74
C GLU A 1119 67.52 -25.40 7.94
N THR A 1120 68.46 -25.32 7.00
CA THR A 1120 69.65 -26.18 6.96
C THR A 1120 70.96 -25.38 6.93
N ALA A 1121 72.04 -26.02 7.41
CA ALA A 1121 73.37 -25.43 7.38
C ALA A 1121 73.90 -25.20 5.94
N SER A 1122 73.46 -26.01 4.96
CA SER A 1122 73.87 -25.84 3.56
C SER A 1122 73.23 -24.62 2.91
N GLN A 1123 71.95 -24.35 3.17
CA GLN A 1123 71.27 -23.13 2.74
C GLN A 1123 71.95 -21.90 3.34
N LEU A 1124 72.23 -21.93 4.64
CA LEU A 1124 72.93 -20.86 5.34
C LEU A 1124 74.29 -20.55 4.69
N GLU A 1125 75.11 -21.58 4.45
CA GLU A 1125 76.44 -21.41 3.87
C GLU A 1125 76.38 -20.84 2.44
N PHE A 1126 75.43 -21.30 1.62
CA PHE A 1126 75.23 -20.74 0.28
C PHE A 1126 74.88 -19.25 0.33
N LEU A 1127 73.89 -18.88 1.14
CA LEU A 1127 73.44 -17.49 1.28
C LEU A 1127 74.58 -16.59 1.80
N ARG A 1128 75.42 -17.11 2.68
CA ARG A 1128 76.60 -16.41 3.21
C ARG A 1128 77.64 -16.16 2.12
N LEU A 1129 77.90 -17.16 1.27
CA LEU A 1129 78.82 -17.03 0.14
C LEU A 1129 78.33 -16.06 -0.94
N GLN A 1130 77.01 -15.97 -1.15
CA GLN A 1130 76.40 -15.01 -2.08
C GLN A 1130 76.30 -13.59 -1.52
N GLY A 1131 76.60 -13.37 -0.23
CA GLY A 1131 76.61 -12.05 0.38
C GLY A 1131 75.26 -11.55 0.89
N CYS A 1132 74.33 -12.45 1.23
CA CYS A 1132 73.07 -12.07 1.88
C CYS A 1132 73.33 -11.37 3.24
N ASP A 1133 72.60 -10.29 3.57
CA ASP A 1133 72.87 -9.48 4.77
C ASP A 1133 72.26 -10.06 6.05
N GLU A 1134 71.04 -10.60 5.93
CA GLU A 1134 70.19 -10.98 7.06
C GLU A 1134 69.52 -12.33 6.76
N ILE A 1135 69.13 -13.08 7.80
CA ILE A 1135 68.49 -14.40 7.65
C ILE A 1135 67.41 -14.63 8.70
N GLN A 1136 66.42 -15.42 8.30
CA GLN A 1136 65.32 -15.85 9.14
C GLN A 1136 64.91 -17.28 8.77
N GLY A 1137 64.62 -18.11 9.77
CA GLY A 1137 64.17 -19.48 9.54
C GLY A 1137 64.36 -20.41 10.73
N TYR A 1138 63.86 -21.64 10.59
CA TYR A 1138 63.84 -22.64 11.66
C TYR A 1138 65.22 -23.16 12.04
N TYR A 1139 66.25 -22.91 11.22
CA TYR A 1139 67.64 -23.16 11.59
C TYR A 1139 68.02 -22.46 12.90
N PHE A 1140 67.48 -21.26 13.16
CA PHE A 1140 67.72 -20.51 14.40
C PHE A 1140 66.64 -20.74 15.45
N SER A 1141 65.39 -20.48 15.08
CA SER A 1141 64.23 -20.65 15.95
C SER A 1141 62.93 -20.62 15.13
N PRO A 1142 61.93 -21.44 15.48
CA PRO A 1142 60.56 -21.18 15.04
C PRO A 1142 60.01 -19.89 15.68
N PRO A 1143 58.84 -19.39 15.23
CA PRO A 1143 58.15 -18.27 15.87
C PRO A 1143 57.77 -18.58 17.31
N LEU A 1144 58.29 -17.80 18.26
CA LEU A 1144 58.12 -18.02 19.70
C LEU A 1144 57.06 -17.08 20.30
N PRO A 1145 56.31 -17.51 21.32
CA PRO A 1145 55.56 -16.58 22.18
C PRO A 1145 56.48 -15.51 22.78
N THR A 1146 55.92 -14.38 23.19
CA THR A 1146 56.66 -13.24 23.75
C THR A 1146 57.69 -13.65 24.82
N ASP A 1147 57.27 -14.39 25.85
CA ASP A 1147 58.14 -14.74 26.99
C ASP A 1147 59.30 -15.66 26.57
N ASP A 1148 59.03 -16.61 25.67
CA ASP A 1148 60.05 -17.53 25.15
C ASP A 1148 61.05 -16.81 24.23
N PHE A 1149 60.56 -15.84 23.45
CA PHE A 1149 61.41 -14.98 22.62
C PHE A 1149 62.37 -14.13 23.48
N GLU A 1150 61.87 -13.53 24.56
CA GLU A 1150 62.70 -12.77 25.49
C GLU A 1150 63.83 -13.62 26.08
N LEU A 1151 63.50 -14.85 26.50
CA LEU A 1151 64.49 -15.79 27.01
C LEU A 1151 65.53 -16.18 25.95
N TYR A 1152 65.07 -16.43 24.72
CA TYR A 1152 65.95 -16.75 23.59
C TYR A 1152 66.96 -15.64 23.32
N VAL A 1153 66.53 -14.38 23.29
CA VAL A 1153 67.40 -13.22 23.08
C VAL A 1153 68.42 -13.11 24.22
N ARG A 1154 67.98 -13.20 25.48
CA ARG A 1154 68.87 -13.08 26.64
C ARG A 1154 69.95 -14.17 26.66
N ASN A 1155 69.60 -15.41 26.31
CA ASN A 1155 70.55 -16.53 26.24
C ASN A 1155 71.59 -16.39 25.11
N LYS A 1156 71.28 -15.62 24.06
CA LYS A 1156 72.22 -15.32 22.97
C LYS A 1156 73.14 -14.13 23.27
N MET A 1157 72.82 -13.34 24.31
CA MET A 1157 73.69 -12.27 24.79
C MET A 1157 74.74 -12.75 25.80
N SER A 1158 74.44 -13.82 26.55
CA SER A 1158 75.36 -14.50 27.46
C SER A 1158 76.31 -15.44 26.72
#